data_AF-A0A2E7TZH1-F1
#
_entry.id   AF-A0A2E7TZH1-F1
#
_cell.length_a   1.000
_cell.length_b   1.000
_cell.length_c   1.000
_cell.angle_alpha   90.00
_cell.angle_beta   90.00
_cell.angle_gamma   90.00
#
_symmetry.space_group_name_H-M   'P 1'
#
loop_
_entity.id
_entity.type
_entity.pdbx_description
1 polymer ?
#
loop_
_entity_poly.entity_id
_entity_poly.type
_entity_poly.pdbx_seq_one_letter_code
_entity_poly.pdbx_strand_id
1 'polypeptide(L)'
;MKKILTELSAIESPQERGERFEFAVKRILETAPEFRSNFKNVWLWNKYPDRRGADLDIDLVAENKQGERVAIQAKSYDPDKRLNWPDISGFHDDALGRAEIDQLMLITTTDKVSSTAKKQLEQAKKPCAIWARSDLENLGISPRTSLDTLASSLRPAATKFRPKRHQKTAATKAVAHLRVHKRGQVLMPSGTGKTLIGLWAREELNVKRTVVFVPSIALLRQTWSHWTKHSSKEFYSVAVCSESRGRDSLVSGPSGAGLPPTTNPDVIADALGVRGPIVVFATYDAAEVIEEAIKKTKWSFDLMIADDAHNTTSAGLPAFARPLDDENILARRRLFLTATPKIMSKRSHKHGNEENYQVHSMNDTEVYGEIVYKLPFSEALEKNLVTDYEVLVVGVDDTAITRAIRGGKALKIAGSEIDAGELAAHTVIHRGMKKNGVRRLISFHNGVKHAKKFSKNVPIVREFLRKNRRRPSQVWGHAVWGDMPLTQREEILARLNTLDEAECGIVSNAKCLGEAVDVPTIDGISFVQPKHNLIDIVQAVGRAVRKSKKKEGRSTIILPLPILNKRSPKATIESSAFQMVWRVLEGLRAHDDRLVKSLDELRMKLGQKKGKGSRIRLPKLTLDLPRSINAKFGNTLRLKVLESSTDDFWEGLGHLKTYRAKLGDCKVPYKFKTKDGYKLGIWVSNRRRDYKRGKLPQDRIDQLDALGFIWDPKNK
;
A
#
# COMPACT_ATOMS: atom_id res chain seq x y z
N MET A 1 0.31 -19.00 19.36
CA MET A 1 -0.68 -18.23 20.15
C MET A 1 -2.12 -18.75 20.06
N LYS A 2 -2.69 -19.01 18.88
CA LYS A 2 -4.08 -19.51 18.76
C LYS A 2 -4.39 -20.72 19.65
N LYS A 3 -3.49 -21.72 19.66
CA LYS A 3 -3.60 -22.90 20.52
C LYS A 3 -3.66 -22.53 22.01
N ILE A 4 -2.75 -21.68 22.48
CA ILE A 4 -2.71 -21.16 23.86
C ILE A 4 -4.03 -20.47 24.24
N LEU A 5 -4.56 -19.61 23.36
CA LEU A 5 -5.83 -18.91 23.60
C LEU A 5 -7.02 -19.88 23.66
N THR A 6 -7.01 -20.96 22.87
CA THR A 6 -8.03 -22.02 22.92
C THR A 6 -7.92 -22.84 24.20
N GLU A 7 -6.72 -23.20 24.63
CA GLU A 7 -6.48 -23.92 25.88
C GLU A 7 -6.92 -23.07 27.10
N LEU A 8 -6.62 -21.77 27.10
CA LEU A 8 -7.09 -20.84 28.15
C LEU A 8 -8.62 -20.72 28.20
N SER A 9 -9.30 -20.69 27.04
CA SER A 9 -10.76 -20.63 27.01
C SER A 9 -11.44 -21.92 27.50
N ALA A 10 -10.72 -23.05 27.52
CA ALA A 10 -11.24 -24.33 27.99
C ALA A 10 -11.19 -24.48 29.52
N ILE A 11 -10.51 -23.57 30.23
CA ILE A 11 -10.44 -23.59 31.70
C ILE A 11 -11.72 -22.99 32.28
N GLU A 12 -12.48 -23.80 33.03
CA GLU A 12 -13.78 -23.40 33.60
C GLU A 12 -13.63 -22.41 34.76
N SER A 13 -12.62 -22.61 35.63
CA SER A 13 -12.36 -21.74 36.78
C SER A 13 -11.84 -20.37 36.32
N PRO A 14 -12.56 -19.25 36.59
CA PRO A 14 -12.09 -17.91 36.21
C PRO A 14 -10.77 -17.52 36.87
N GLN A 15 -10.55 -17.97 38.12
CA GLN A 15 -9.34 -17.68 38.88
C GLN A 15 -8.14 -18.44 38.30
N GLU A 16 -8.26 -19.75 38.07
CA GLU A 16 -7.18 -20.54 37.45
C GLU A 16 -6.85 -20.01 36.05
N ARG A 17 -7.88 -19.65 35.28
CA ARG A 17 -7.70 -19.07 33.95
C ARG A 17 -6.93 -17.73 34.00
N GLY A 18 -7.21 -16.89 35.00
CA GLY A 18 -6.48 -15.65 35.25
C GLY A 18 -5.00 -15.91 35.54
N GLU A 19 -4.71 -16.73 36.54
CA GLU A 19 -3.33 -17.06 36.95
C GLU A 19 -2.52 -17.68 35.80
N ARG A 20 -3.12 -18.60 35.03
CA ARG A 20 -2.47 -19.18 33.84
C ARG A 20 -2.25 -18.15 32.74
N PHE A 21 -3.16 -17.20 32.57
CA PHE A 21 -3.00 -16.14 31.58
C PHE A 21 -1.89 -15.16 31.97
N GLU A 22 -1.81 -14.74 33.23
CA GLU A 22 -0.71 -13.91 33.75
C GLU A 22 0.64 -14.58 33.54
N PHE A 23 0.74 -15.86 33.85
CA PHE A 23 1.96 -16.63 33.61
C PHE A 23 2.29 -16.73 32.12
N ALA A 24 1.29 -16.96 31.27
CA ALA A 24 1.47 -16.98 29.82
C ALA A 24 1.95 -15.61 29.31
N VAL A 25 1.38 -14.52 29.81
CA VAL A 25 1.79 -13.14 29.49
C VAL A 25 3.25 -12.91 29.88
N LYS A 26 3.65 -13.26 31.10
CA LYS A 26 5.06 -13.18 31.53
C LYS A 26 5.99 -13.85 30.54
N ARG A 27 5.70 -15.11 30.19
CA ARG A 27 6.52 -15.90 29.25
C ARG A 27 6.52 -15.31 27.84
N ILE A 28 5.40 -14.76 27.38
CA ILE A 28 5.31 -14.07 26.09
C ILE A 28 6.22 -12.85 26.09
N LEU A 29 6.18 -12.01 27.13
CA LEU A 29 7.03 -10.83 27.22
C LEU A 29 8.53 -11.18 27.28
N GLU A 30 8.89 -12.29 27.93
CA GLU A 30 10.27 -12.79 28.00
C GLU A 30 10.79 -13.38 26.68
N THR A 31 9.91 -14.01 25.88
CA THR A 31 10.36 -14.92 24.81
C THR A 31 9.92 -14.56 23.41
N ALA A 32 8.80 -13.86 23.24
CA ALA A 32 8.30 -13.53 21.91
C ALA A 32 9.23 -12.51 21.23
N PRO A 33 9.51 -12.66 19.91
CA PRO A 33 10.40 -11.76 19.17
C PRO A 33 10.06 -10.28 19.31
N GLU A 34 8.77 -9.98 19.42
CA GLU A 34 8.20 -8.64 19.56
C GLU A 34 8.56 -7.95 20.89
N PHE A 35 8.77 -8.71 21.98
CA PHE A 35 8.93 -8.15 23.33
C PHE A 35 10.30 -8.41 23.94
N ARG A 36 10.89 -9.59 23.71
CA ARG A 36 12.16 -10.02 24.31
C ARG A 36 13.32 -9.05 24.08
N SER A 37 13.25 -8.30 22.98
CA SER A 37 14.30 -7.35 22.61
C SER A 37 14.14 -6.00 23.32
N ASN A 38 12.94 -5.72 23.84
CA ASN A 38 12.55 -4.46 24.47
C ASN A 38 12.61 -4.54 26.00
N PHE A 39 12.27 -5.69 26.58
CA PHE A 39 12.31 -5.91 28.02
C PHE A 39 13.62 -6.55 28.49
N LYS A 40 14.08 -6.13 29.66
CA LYS A 40 15.22 -6.68 30.38
C LYS A 40 14.75 -7.68 31.43
N ASN A 41 13.74 -7.30 32.21
CA ASN A 41 13.17 -8.10 33.27
C ASN A 41 11.64 -8.06 33.22
N VAL A 42 10.99 -9.16 33.59
CA VAL A 42 9.53 -9.26 33.71
C VAL A 42 9.19 -10.03 34.98
N TRP A 43 8.38 -9.43 35.84
CA TRP A 43 7.96 -10.01 37.12
C TRP A 43 6.45 -10.14 37.17
N LEU A 44 5.97 -11.23 37.76
CA LEU A 44 4.63 -11.23 38.34
C LEU A 44 4.64 -10.24 39.51
N TRP A 45 3.53 -9.56 39.76
CA TRP A 45 3.45 -8.55 40.82
C TRP A 45 3.90 -9.08 42.19
N ASN A 46 3.52 -10.31 42.53
CA ASN A 46 3.92 -10.96 43.77
C ASN A 46 5.43 -11.18 43.94
N LYS A 47 6.21 -11.10 42.85
CA LYS A 47 7.66 -11.29 42.79
C LYS A 47 8.40 -10.02 42.38
N TYR A 48 7.70 -8.88 42.28
CA TYR A 48 8.31 -7.61 41.93
C TYR A 48 9.15 -7.07 43.10
N PRO A 49 10.45 -6.80 42.91
CA PRO A 49 11.36 -6.45 44.02
C PRO A 49 11.01 -5.14 44.73
N ASP A 50 10.50 -4.14 44.00
CA ASP A 50 10.17 -2.83 44.57
C ASP A 50 8.68 -2.70 44.94
N ARG A 51 8.02 -3.83 45.21
CA ARG A 51 6.60 -3.84 45.58
C ARG A 51 6.37 -3.04 46.87
N ARG A 52 5.52 -2.01 46.79
CA ARG A 52 5.06 -1.20 47.93
C ARG A 52 3.53 -1.25 48.02
N GLY A 53 2.99 -1.61 49.18
CA GLY A 53 1.54 -1.61 49.45
C GLY A 53 0.77 -2.84 48.95
N ALA A 54 -0.53 -2.85 49.22
CA ALA A 54 -1.46 -3.85 48.72
C ALA A 54 -1.66 -3.72 47.21
N ASP A 55 -1.94 -4.85 46.55
CA ASP A 55 -2.28 -4.89 45.13
C ASP A 55 -3.70 -4.37 44.91
N LEU A 56 -3.86 -3.39 44.03
CA LEU A 56 -5.16 -2.84 43.67
C LEU A 56 -5.63 -3.27 42.28
N ASP A 57 -4.81 -3.96 41.47
CA ASP A 57 -5.15 -4.60 40.17
C ASP A 57 -3.93 -4.74 39.19
N ILE A 58 -2.67 -4.61 39.65
CA ILE A 58 -1.49 -4.74 38.78
C ILE A 58 -1.03 -6.20 38.78
N ASP A 59 -1.14 -6.88 37.63
CA ASP A 59 -0.81 -8.30 37.54
C ASP A 59 0.70 -8.56 37.31
N LEU A 60 1.34 -7.73 36.47
CA LEU A 60 2.77 -7.82 36.17
C LEU A 60 3.47 -6.46 36.13
N VAL A 61 4.79 -6.47 36.32
CA VAL A 61 5.66 -5.31 36.07
C VAL A 61 6.82 -5.76 35.18
N ALA A 62 7.17 -4.94 34.19
CA ALA A 62 8.33 -5.17 33.34
C ALA A 62 9.27 -3.96 33.33
N GLU A 63 10.57 -4.21 33.25
CA GLU A 63 11.61 -3.18 33.08
C GLU A 63 12.12 -3.24 31.63
N ASN A 64 12.06 -2.13 30.92
CA ASN A 64 12.58 -2.05 29.56
C ASN A 64 14.11 -1.81 29.55
N LYS A 65 14.76 -1.86 28.39
CA LYS A 65 16.22 -1.66 28.29
C LYS A 65 16.70 -0.22 28.54
N GLN A 66 15.79 0.76 28.61
CA GLN A 66 16.08 2.12 29.05
C GLN A 66 15.99 2.26 30.59
N GLY A 67 15.44 1.25 31.27
CA GLY A 67 15.21 1.28 32.72
C GLY A 67 13.81 1.75 33.11
N GLU A 68 12.94 2.07 32.14
CA GLU A 68 11.54 2.44 32.41
C GLU A 68 10.74 1.22 32.86
N ARG A 69 9.81 1.46 33.78
CA ARG A 69 8.92 0.44 34.36
C ARG A 69 7.54 0.51 33.74
N VAL A 70 7.05 -0.66 33.32
CA VAL A 70 5.75 -0.83 32.68
C VAL A 70 4.86 -1.65 33.61
N ALA A 71 3.79 -1.05 34.11
CA ALA A 71 2.73 -1.78 34.82
C ALA A 71 1.82 -2.47 33.80
N ILE A 72 1.54 -3.75 34.00
CA ILE A 72 0.84 -4.59 33.05
C ILE A 72 -0.38 -5.22 33.71
N GLN A 73 -1.53 -5.13 33.05
CA GLN A 73 -2.75 -5.83 33.42
C GLN A 73 -3.09 -6.90 32.39
N ALA A 74 -3.32 -8.12 32.84
CA ALA A 74 -3.59 -9.31 32.04
C ALA A 74 -5.04 -9.81 32.27
N LYS A 75 -5.99 -9.31 31.49
CA LYS A 75 -7.41 -9.70 31.62
C LYS A 75 -7.80 -10.84 30.66
N SER A 76 -8.02 -12.02 31.22
CA SER A 76 -8.56 -13.17 30.49
C SER A 76 -10.08 -13.26 30.56
N TYR A 77 -10.74 -12.79 29.50
CA TYR A 77 -12.19 -12.92 29.30
C TYR A 77 -12.53 -13.87 28.14
N ASP A 78 -13.80 -14.27 28.11
CA ASP A 78 -14.38 -14.89 26.93
C ASP A 78 -14.22 -13.95 25.71
N PRO A 79 -13.88 -14.47 24.51
CA PRO A 79 -13.68 -13.66 23.31
C PRO A 79 -14.87 -12.76 22.97
N ASP A 80 -16.09 -13.17 23.35
CA ASP A 80 -17.30 -12.41 23.08
C ASP A 80 -17.68 -11.43 24.19
N LYS A 81 -17.05 -11.52 25.36
CA LYS A 81 -17.28 -10.60 26.48
C LYS A 81 -16.61 -9.25 26.19
N ARG A 82 -17.33 -8.17 26.51
CA ARG A 82 -16.85 -6.79 26.41
C ARG A 82 -16.12 -6.38 27.68
N LEU A 83 -14.95 -5.78 27.53
CA LEU A 83 -14.15 -5.19 28.61
C LEU A 83 -14.51 -3.71 28.75
N ASN A 84 -15.00 -3.32 29.92
CA ASN A 84 -15.49 -1.98 30.25
C ASN A 84 -14.52 -1.24 31.17
N TRP A 85 -14.73 0.06 31.34
CA TRP A 85 -13.89 0.89 32.21
C TRP A 85 -13.80 0.37 33.67
N PRO A 86 -14.90 -0.05 34.33
CA PRO A 86 -14.81 -0.59 35.69
C PRO A 86 -13.96 -1.84 35.83
N ASP A 87 -13.71 -2.59 34.73
CA ASP A 87 -12.87 -3.80 34.75
C ASP A 87 -11.37 -3.45 34.86
N ILE A 88 -10.98 -2.20 34.60
CA ILE A 88 -9.57 -1.75 34.50
C ILE A 88 -9.28 -0.45 35.27
N SER A 89 -10.29 0.19 35.86
CA SER A 89 -10.12 1.47 36.54
C SER A 89 -9.21 1.36 37.76
N GLY A 90 -9.31 0.27 38.53
CA GLY A 90 -8.43 0.01 39.68
C GLY A 90 -6.96 -0.04 39.28
N PHE A 91 -6.65 -0.76 38.19
CA PHE A 91 -5.29 -0.83 37.63
C PHE A 91 -4.78 0.54 37.19
N HIS A 92 -5.61 1.28 36.47
CA HIS A 92 -5.26 2.60 35.98
C HIS A 92 -4.92 3.54 37.14
N ASP A 93 -5.79 3.59 38.15
CA ASP A 93 -5.64 4.53 39.28
C ASP A 93 -4.44 4.15 40.15
N ASP A 94 -4.23 2.87 40.42
CA ASP A 94 -3.06 2.38 41.16
C ASP A 94 -1.76 2.66 40.42
N ALA A 95 -1.70 2.31 39.13
CA ALA A 95 -0.49 2.52 38.35
C ALA A 95 -0.18 4.01 38.14
N LEU A 96 -1.18 4.90 38.08
CA LEU A 96 -0.97 6.35 38.06
C LEU A 96 -0.42 6.90 39.39
N GLY A 97 -0.87 6.35 40.52
CA GLY A 97 -0.41 6.75 41.86
C GLY A 97 1.05 6.39 42.17
N ARG A 98 1.62 5.44 41.43
CA ARG A 98 2.99 4.93 41.65
C ARG A 98 4.02 5.73 40.86
N ALA A 99 4.84 6.54 41.54
CA ALA A 99 5.85 7.38 40.89
C ALA A 99 6.92 6.58 40.12
N GLU A 100 7.17 5.35 40.53
CA GLU A 100 8.12 4.45 39.90
C GLU A 100 7.61 3.84 38.59
N ILE A 101 6.31 3.91 38.27
CA ILE A 101 5.77 3.36 37.03
C ILE A 101 5.81 4.46 35.95
N ASP A 102 6.41 4.17 34.81
CA ASP A 102 6.52 5.12 33.70
C ASP A 102 5.41 4.90 32.65
N GLN A 103 5.02 3.65 32.41
CA GLN A 103 4.11 3.28 31.32
C GLN A 103 3.09 2.21 31.76
N LEU A 104 2.00 2.12 31.01
CA LEU A 104 0.91 1.16 31.22
C LEU A 104 0.79 0.20 30.03
N MET A 105 0.38 -1.04 30.30
CA MET A 105 0.09 -2.03 29.27
C MET A 105 -1.11 -2.90 29.65
N LEU A 106 -2.16 -2.87 28.84
CA LEU A 106 -3.30 -3.78 28.95
C LEU A 106 -3.13 -4.92 27.96
N ILE A 107 -3.17 -6.16 28.45
CA ILE A 107 -3.15 -7.37 27.63
C ILE A 107 -4.44 -8.14 27.88
N THR A 108 -5.20 -8.44 26.83
CA THR A 108 -6.50 -9.10 26.97
C THR A 108 -6.83 -10.10 25.86
N THR A 109 -7.64 -11.10 26.20
CA THR A 109 -8.08 -12.18 25.31
C THR A 109 -9.34 -11.85 24.49
N THR A 110 -9.84 -10.61 24.55
CA THR A 110 -10.99 -10.11 23.78
C THR A 110 -10.62 -8.89 22.93
N ASP A 111 -11.20 -8.75 21.74
CA ASP A 111 -11.08 -7.54 20.92
C ASP A 111 -12.11 -6.46 21.29
N LYS A 112 -13.12 -6.82 22.11
CA LYS A 112 -14.25 -5.96 22.49
C LYS A 112 -13.91 -5.08 23.70
N VAL A 113 -12.92 -4.21 23.56
CA VAL A 113 -12.64 -3.15 24.56
C VAL A 113 -13.55 -1.95 24.32
N SER A 114 -14.28 -1.50 25.33
CA SER A 114 -15.24 -0.40 25.22
C SER A 114 -14.57 0.91 24.81
N SER A 115 -15.27 1.75 24.05
CA SER A 115 -14.75 3.06 23.63
C SER A 115 -14.42 3.97 24.81
N THR A 116 -15.18 3.86 25.90
CA THR A 116 -14.92 4.61 27.14
C THR A 116 -13.61 4.17 27.78
N ALA A 117 -13.36 2.86 27.89
CA ALA A 117 -12.12 2.33 28.44
C ALA A 117 -10.89 2.78 27.62
N LYS A 118 -10.98 2.71 26.29
CA LYS A 118 -9.91 3.19 25.40
C LYS A 118 -9.61 4.68 25.62
N LYS A 119 -10.66 5.52 25.63
CA LYS A 119 -10.50 6.97 25.84
C LYS A 119 -9.87 7.34 27.17
N GLN A 120 -10.22 6.63 28.25
CA GLN A 120 -9.63 6.89 29.56
C GLN A 120 -8.15 6.51 29.60
N LEU A 121 -7.79 5.35 29.04
CA LEU A 121 -6.38 4.94 28.90
C LEU A 121 -5.59 5.87 27.95
N GLU A 122 -6.24 6.46 26.93
CA GLU A 122 -5.65 7.45 26.02
C GLU A 122 -5.37 8.79 26.69
N GLN A 123 -6.20 9.19 27.65
CA GLN A 123 -6.10 10.47 28.37
C GLN A 123 -5.25 10.36 29.64
N ALA A 124 -4.80 9.16 29.99
CA ALA A 124 -3.92 8.93 31.12
C ALA A 124 -2.64 9.76 30.98
N LYS A 125 -2.13 10.26 32.12
CA LYS A 125 -0.86 11.00 32.16
C LYS A 125 0.34 10.13 31.75
N LYS A 126 0.23 8.82 31.97
CA LYS A 126 1.23 7.82 31.59
C LYS A 126 0.81 7.13 30.31
N PRO A 127 1.73 6.95 29.34
CA PRO A 127 1.39 6.35 28.06
C PRO A 127 0.97 4.88 28.24
N CYS A 128 -0.07 4.46 27.50
CA CYS A 128 -0.66 3.13 27.62
C CYS A 128 -0.65 2.39 26.29
N ALA A 129 -0.27 1.10 26.30
CA ALA A 129 -0.39 0.18 25.17
C ALA A 129 -1.49 -0.87 25.41
N ILE A 130 -2.28 -1.17 24.37
CA ILE A 130 -3.34 -2.20 24.44
C ILE A 130 -3.01 -3.33 23.47
N TRP A 131 -2.93 -4.56 23.99
CA TRP A 131 -2.77 -5.81 23.25
C TRP A 131 -4.04 -6.63 23.36
N ALA A 132 -4.85 -6.60 22.30
CA ALA A 132 -6.09 -7.35 22.21
C ALA A 132 -5.86 -8.75 21.63
N ARG A 133 -6.92 -9.56 21.56
CA ARG A 133 -6.86 -10.94 21.08
C ARG A 133 -6.22 -11.04 19.70
N SER A 134 -6.67 -10.22 18.75
CA SER A 134 -6.16 -10.16 17.38
C SER A 134 -4.66 -9.84 17.32
N ASP A 135 -4.16 -8.98 18.21
CA ASP A 135 -2.75 -8.64 18.32
C ASP A 135 -1.93 -9.84 18.83
N LEU A 136 -2.43 -10.52 19.87
CA LEU A 136 -1.81 -11.71 20.43
C LEU A 136 -1.74 -12.85 19.41
N GLU A 137 -2.82 -13.09 18.66
CA GLU A 137 -2.88 -14.13 17.61
C GLU A 137 -1.80 -13.93 16.53
N ASN A 138 -1.38 -12.68 16.31
CA ASN A 138 -0.39 -12.30 15.32
C ASN A 138 1.06 -12.32 15.84
N LEU A 139 1.31 -12.66 17.11
CA LEU A 139 2.67 -12.78 17.64
C LEU A 139 3.48 -13.86 16.91
N GLY A 140 4.80 -13.67 16.83
CA GLY A 140 5.78 -14.58 16.21
C GLY A 140 5.98 -15.93 16.92
N ILE A 141 4.98 -16.40 17.66
CA ILE A 141 4.99 -17.64 18.43
C ILE A 141 4.48 -18.79 17.53
N SER A 142 5.22 -19.90 17.50
CA SER A 142 4.82 -21.11 16.76
C SER A 142 3.37 -21.51 17.04
N PRO A 143 2.59 -21.90 16.00
CA PRO A 143 1.26 -22.48 16.20
C PRO A 143 1.26 -23.78 17.03
N ARG A 144 2.40 -24.47 17.14
CA ARG A 144 2.54 -25.71 17.91
C ARG A 144 2.70 -25.51 19.41
N THR A 145 3.05 -24.29 19.84
CA THR A 145 3.24 -23.96 21.26
C THR A 145 1.90 -24.04 22.00
N SER A 146 1.81 -24.89 23.03
CA SER A 146 0.78 -24.95 24.07
C SER A 146 1.22 -24.21 25.34
N LEU A 147 0.28 -24.00 26.28
CA LEU A 147 0.55 -23.49 27.63
C LEU A 147 1.66 -24.29 28.33
N ASP A 148 1.62 -25.62 28.31
CA ASP A 148 2.61 -26.47 28.98
C ASP A 148 4.01 -26.35 28.34
N THR A 149 4.07 -26.24 27.01
CA THR A 149 5.34 -26.01 26.31
C THR A 149 5.88 -24.60 26.54
N LEU A 150 5.01 -23.61 26.76
CA LEU A 150 5.39 -22.25 27.10
C LEU A 150 5.98 -22.18 28.51
N ALA A 151 5.51 -23.06 29.41
CA ALA A 151 6.05 -23.20 30.76
C ALA A 151 7.42 -23.90 30.80
N SER A 152 7.66 -24.86 29.89
CA SER A 152 8.84 -25.73 29.91
C SER A 152 9.96 -25.35 28.91
N SER A 153 9.66 -24.61 27.83
CA SER A 153 10.65 -24.24 26.82
C SER A 153 11.13 -22.79 26.97
N LEU A 154 12.46 -22.59 26.92
CA LEU A 154 13.10 -21.27 27.00
C LEU A 154 12.85 -20.39 25.76
N ARG A 155 12.50 -20.96 24.60
CA ARG A 155 12.29 -20.19 23.35
C ARG A 155 11.22 -20.82 22.45
N PRO A 156 10.12 -20.11 22.15
CA PRO A 156 9.18 -20.52 21.11
C PRO A 156 9.89 -20.60 19.75
N ALA A 157 9.60 -21.63 18.96
CA ALA A 157 10.11 -21.72 17.59
C ALA A 157 9.56 -20.54 16.75
N ALA A 158 10.45 -19.67 16.26
CA ALA A 158 10.08 -18.55 15.40
C ALA A 158 10.11 -18.97 13.92
N THR A 159 9.08 -18.61 13.16
CA THR A 159 9.07 -18.83 11.70
C THR A 159 9.82 -17.68 11.01
N LYS A 160 11.07 -17.92 10.61
CA LYS A 160 11.88 -16.92 9.88
C LYS A 160 11.68 -17.04 8.38
N PHE A 161 11.52 -15.90 7.71
CA PHE A 161 11.45 -15.87 6.26
C PHE A 161 12.83 -16.14 5.65
N ARG A 162 12.92 -17.10 4.72
CA ARG A 162 14.13 -17.30 3.92
C ARG A 162 14.08 -16.40 2.68
N PRO A 163 15.04 -15.50 2.46
CA PRO A 163 15.02 -14.60 1.32
C PRO A 163 14.97 -15.39 0.00
N LYS A 164 14.07 -14.99 -0.90
CA LYS A 164 14.03 -15.50 -2.27
C LYS A 164 15.25 -14.98 -3.07
N ARG A 165 15.54 -15.60 -4.22
CA ARG A 165 16.71 -15.24 -5.05
C ARG A 165 16.77 -13.74 -5.38
N HIS A 166 15.68 -13.14 -5.85
CA HIS A 166 15.62 -11.71 -6.20
C HIS A 166 15.81 -10.79 -4.99
N GLN A 167 15.32 -11.21 -3.83
CA GLN A 167 15.49 -10.50 -2.56
C GLN A 167 16.93 -10.52 -2.08
N LYS A 168 17.58 -11.70 -2.13
CA LYS A 168 19.01 -11.84 -1.81
C LYS A 168 19.86 -10.96 -2.73
N THR A 169 19.61 -11.00 -4.04
CA THR A 169 20.31 -10.13 -5.01
C THR A 169 20.12 -8.65 -4.70
N ALA A 170 18.90 -8.21 -4.40
CA ALA A 170 18.61 -6.82 -4.08
C ALA A 170 19.35 -6.36 -2.80
N ALA A 171 19.31 -7.17 -1.73
CA ALA A 171 20.00 -6.87 -0.48
C ALA A 171 21.52 -6.81 -0.67
N THR A 172 22.13 -7.83 -1.30
CA THR A 172 23.58 -7.89 -1.53
C THR A 172 24.07 -6.72 -2.39
N LYS A 173 23.34 -6.34 -3.46
CA LYS A 173 23.69 -5.17 -4.28
C LYS A 173 23.57 -3.86 -3.50
N ALA A 174 22.51 -3.70 -2.71
CA ALA A 174 22.35 -2.52 -1.86
C ALA A 174 23.47 -2.41 -0.83
N VAL A 175 23.85 -3.52 -0.18
CA VAL A 175 24.95 -3.57 0.79
C VAL A 175 26.28 -3.23 0.13
N ALA A 176 26.61 -3.86 -0.99
CA ALA A 176 27.85 -3.60 -1.72
C ALA A 176 27.97 -2.13 -2.13
N HIS A 177 26.88 -1.54 -2.62
CA HIS A 177 26.84 -0.12 -2.98
C HIS A 177 27.00 0.79 -1.77
N LEU A 178 26.26 0.55 -0.68
CA LEU A 178 26.28 1.37 0.53
C LEU A 178 27.58 1.26 1.35
N ARG A 179 28.43 0.26 1.06
CA ARG A 179 29.79 0.21 1.62
C ARG A 179 30.70 1.29 1.02
N VAL A 180 30.44 1.69 -0.22
CA VAL A 180 31.25 2.66 -0.98
C VAL A 180 30.58 4.03 -1.06
N HIS A 181 29.26 4.07 -1.23
CA HIS A 181 28.48 5.28 -1.43
C HIS A 181 27.54 5.56 -0.26
N LYS A 182 27.22 6.84 -0.04
CA LYS A 182 26.31 7.26 1.04
C LYS A 182 24.83 7.01 0.72
N ARG A 183 24.42 7.02 -0.55
CA ARG A 183 22.99 6.99 -0.96
C ARG A 183 22.76 5.96 -2.06
N GLY A 184 21.60 5.30 -2.03
CA GLY A 184 21.20 4.37 -3.09
C GLY A 184 19.71 4.02 -3.07
N GLN A 185 19.19 3.61 -4.22
CA GLN A 185 17.76 3.33 -4.42
C GLN A 185 17.50 1.89 -4.86
N VAL A 186 16.53 1.24 -4.22
CA VAL A 186 16.02 -0.07 -4.63
C VAL A 186 14.57 0.06 -5.10
N LEU A 187 14.36 -0.27 -6.36
CA LEU A 187 13.06 -0.19 -7.03
C LEU A 187 12.48 -1.59 -7.22
N MET A 188 11.37 -1.90 -6.54
CA MET A 188 10.71 -3.21 -6.69
C MET A 188 9.19 -3.10 -6.61
N PRO A 189 8.42 -3.95 -7.33
CA PRO A 189 6.96 -3.88 -7.32
C PRO A 189 6.38 -4.14 -5.94
N SER A 190 5.15 -3.68 -5.70
CA SER A 190 4.43 -3.99 -4.46
C SER A 190 4.19 -5.50 -4.31
N GLY A 191 4.33 -6.03 -3.10
CA GLY A 191 4.16 -7.46 -2.82
C GLY A 191 5.40 -8.34 -3.04
N THR A 192 6.52 -7.82 -3.55
CA THR A 192 7.76 -8.63 -3.75
C THR A 192 8.68 -8.68 -2.51
N GLY A 193 8.25 -8.09 -1.39
CA GLY A 193 8.96 -8.08 -0.10
C GLY A 193 10.03 -7.00 0.05
N LYS A 194 9.77 -5.77 -0.43
CA LYS A 194 10.67 -4.60 -0.28
C LYS A 194 11.09 -4.33 1.17
N THR A 195 10.12 -4.36 2.08
CA THR A 195 10.32 -4.02 3.50
C THR A 195 11.40 -4.88 4.17
N LEU A 196 11.60 -6.13 3.74
CA LEU A 196 12.65 -7.01 4.27
C LEU A 196 14.05 -6.74 3.69
N ILE A 197 14.15 -6.03 2.56
CA ILE A 197 15.44 -5.64 1.98
C ILE A 197 16.19 -4.72 2.95
N GLY A 198 15.47 -3.76 3.57
CA GLY A 198 16.06 -2.87 4.58
C GLY A 198 16.59 -3.65 5.80
N LEU A 199 15.86 -4.66 6.26
CA LEU A 199 16.28 -5.53 7.36
C LEU A 199 17.57 -6.28 7.00
N TRP A 200 17.60 -6.97 5.87
CA TRP A 200 18.78 -7.74 5.47
C TRP A 200 19.98 -6.85 5.18
N ALA A 201 19.77 -5.68 4.57
CA ALA A 201 20.83 -4.71 4.36
C ALA A 201 21.43 -4.24 5.69
N ARG A 202 20.59 -3.95 6.69
CA ARG A 202 21.03 -3.60 8.05
C ARG A 202 21.87 -4.71 8.68
N GLU A 203 21.41 -5.96 8.59
CA GLU A 203 22.08 -7.11 9.19
C GLU A 203 23.45 -7.39 8.55
N GLU A 204 23.53 -7.29 7.23
CA GLU A 204 24.75 -7.55 6.46
C GLU A 204 25.76 -6.39 6.53
N LEU A 205 25.29 -5.16 6.74
CA LEU A 205 26.14 -4.01 7.09
C LEU A 205 26.56 -4.03 8.57
N ASN A 206 25.94 -4.88 9.40
CA ASN A 206 26.19 -5.01 10.83
C ASN A 206 26.13 -3.66 11.59
N VAL A 207 25.15 -2.82 11.23
CA VAL A 207 25.00 -1.48 11.82
C VAL A 207 24.30 -1.51 13.17
N LYS A 208 24.63 -0.57 14.05
CA LYS A 208 24.06 -0.50 15.40
C LYS A 208 22.82 0.37 15.42
N ARG A 209 22.87 1.57 14.84
CA ARG A 209 21.78 2.56 14.90
C ARG A 209 21.10 2.69 13.56
N THR A 210 19.83 2.35 13.50
CA THR A 210 19.02 2.44 12.28
C THR A 210 17.77 3.25 12.50
N VAL A 211 17.41 4.10 11.56
CA VAL A 211 16.09 4.75 11.49
C VAL A 211 15.36 4.29 10.24
N VAL A 212 14.07 3.98 10.36
CA VAL A 212 13.21 3.54 9.27
C VAL A 212 12.02 4.48 9.17
N PHE A 213 11.94 5.24 8.08
CA PHE A 213 10.84 6.15 7.78
C PHE A 213 9.77 5.48 6.92
N VAL A 214 8.51 5.72 7.27
CA VAL A 214 7.33 5.21 6.56
C VAL A 214 6.21 6.27 6.45
N PRO A 215 5.32 6.20 5.45
CA PRO A 215 4.22 7.17 5.27
C PRO A 215 3.08 7.15 6.30
N SER A 216 2.93 6.07 7.07
CA SER A 216 1.83 5.98 8.04
C SER A 216 2.08 4.99 9.16
N ILE A 217 1.31 5.16 10.24
CA ILE A 217 1.32 4.32 11.44
C ILE A 217 1.03 2.85 11.11
N ALA A 218 0.13 2.57 10.16
CA ALA A 218 -0.18 1.20 9.75
C ALA A 218 1.04 0.49 9.12
N LEU A 219 1.80 1.19 8.26
CA LEU A 219 3.02 0.62 7.66
C LEU A 219 4.15 0.56 8.67
N LEU A 220 4.19 1.47 9.65
CA LEU A 220 5.12 1.44 10.77
C LEU A 220 4.94 0.13 11.54
N ARG A 221 3.70 -0.16 11.97
CA ARG A 221 3.34 -1.39 12.67
C ARG A 221 3.66 -2.64 11.86
N GLN A 222 3.33 -2.64 10.57
CA GLN A 222 3.65 -3.76 9.67
C GLN A 222 5.16 -3.98 9.55
N THR A 223 5.92 -2.90 9.34
CA THR A 223 7.37 -2.93 9.16
C THR A 223 8.04 -3.46 10.42
N TRP A 224 7.69 -2.90 11.58
CA TRP A 224 8.19 -3.38 12.86
C TRP A 224 7.89 -4.85 13.09
N SER A 225 6.63 -5.27 12.93
CA SER A 225 6.22 -6.66 13.17
C SER A 225 6.97 -7.63 12.26
N HIS A 226 7.15 -7.29 10.97
CA HIS A 226 7.94 -8.11 10.06
C HIS A 226 9.43 -8.15 10.45
N TRP A 227 10.00 -7.02 10.89
CA TRP A 227 11.40 -6.95 11.27
C TRP A 227 11.69 -7.74 12.54
N THR A 228 10.89 -7.58 13.60
CA THR A 228 11.08 -8.32 14.86
C THR A 228 10.93 -9.84 14.66
N LYS A 229 9.93 -10.28 13.88
CA LYS A 229 9.71 -11.70 13.57
C LYS A 229 10.81 -12.35 12.74
N HIS A 230 11.41 -11.61 11.81
CA HIS A 230 12.31 -12.18 10.81
C HIS A 230 13.78 -11.84 10.99
N SER A 231 14.11 -10.96 11.94
CA SER A 231 15.49 -10.63 12.26
C SER A 231 16.27 -11.86 12.75
N SER A 232 17.50 -11.98 12.26
CA SER A 232 18.51 -12.91 12.75
C SER A 232 19.07 -12.46 14.10
N LYS A 233 19.24 -11.13 14.30
CA LYS A 233 19.80 -10.52 15.50
C LYS A 233 18.74 -9.73 16.28
N GLU A 234 18.82 -9.76 17.60
CA GLU A 234 17.93 -8.95 18.45
C GLU A 234 18.30 -7.48 18.38
N PHE A 235 17.30 -6.61 18.50
CA PHE A 235 17.49 -5.16 18.50
C PHE A 235 16.42 -4.49 19.36
N TYR A 236 16.83 -3.46 20.09
CA TYR A 236 15.88 -2.60 20.80
C TYR A 236 15.11 -1.75 19.79
N SER A 237 13.81 -1.57 19.98
CA SER A 237 12.96 -0.85 19.02
C SER A 237 12.14 0.24 19.67
N VAL A 238 12.05 1.39 18.99
CA VAL A 238 11.22 2.54 19.40
C VAL A 238 10.34 2.95 18.23
N ALA A 239 9.07 3.24 18.51
CA ALA A 239 8.12 3.76 17.53
C ALA A 239 7.90 5.26 17.78
N VAL A 240 8.02 6.06 16.71
CA VAL A 240 7.88 7.52 16.77
C VAL A 240 6.81 7.97 15.79
N CYS A 241 5.86 8.77 16.29
CA CYS A 241 4.75 9.33 15.52
C CYS A 241 4.63 10.84 15.80
N SER A 242 3.95 11.59 14.93
CA SER A 242 3.61 13.00 15.18
C SER A 242 2.23 13.16 15.84
N GLU A 243 2.03 14.24 16.60
CA GLU A 243 0.74 14.56 17.24
C GLU A 243 -0.38 14.93 16.24
N SER A 244 0.01 15.40 15.05
CA SER A 244 -0.87 16.01 14.04
C SER A 244 -1.91 15.06 13.41
N ARG A 245 -1.84 13.74 13.63
CA ARG A 245 -2.85 12.77 13.16
C ARG A 245 -3.89 12.37 14.23
N GLY A 246 -3.93 13.08 15.35
CA GLY A 246 -4.91 12.86 16.43
C GLY A 246 -4.58 11.63 17.29
N ARG A 247 -4.71 11.80 18.61
CA ARG A 247 -4.46 10.74 19.61
C ARG A 247 -5.29 9.47 19.37
N ASP A 248 -6.46 9.59 18.73
CA ASP A 248 -7.35 8.46 18.36
C ASP A 248 -6.68 7.38 17.48
N SER A 249 -5.61 7.74 16.75
CA SER A 249 -4.88 6.81 15.86
C SER A 249 -3.74 6.04 16.55
N LEU A 250 -3.37 6.43 17.78
CA LEU A 250 -2.25 5.84 18.53
C LEU A 250 -2.66 4.62 19.37
N VAL A 251 -3.96 4.38 19.58
CA VAL A 251 -4.45 3.38 20.58
C VAL A 251 -5.36 2.29 19.98
N SER A 252 -5.46 2.16 18.66
CA SER A 252 -6.20 1.02 18.07
C SER A 252 -5.41 -0.31 17.99
N GLY A 253 -4.34 -0.45 18.76
CA GLY A 253 -3.54 -1.66 18.92
C GLY A 253 -2.14 -1.30 19.43
N PRO A 254 -1.26 -2.26 19.70
CA PRO A 254 0.09 -1.94 20.07
C PRO A 254 0.72 -1.18 18.91
N SER A 255 1.16 0.03 19.21
CA SER A 255 2.14 0.74 18.40
C SER A 255 3.23 -0.22 17.95
N GLY A 256 3.75 0.01 16.75
CA GLY A 256 4.75 -0.85 16.11
C GLY A 256 6.11 -0.85 16.80
N ALA A 257 6.17 -1.08 18.11
CA ALA A 257 7.36 -1.26 18.93
C ALA A 257 7.16 -2.23 20.11
N GLY A 258 5.95 -2.74 20.37
CA GLY A 258 5.70 -3.48 21.63
C GLY A 258 5.17 -2.57 22.75
N LEU A 259 5.62 -1.32 22.71
CA LEU A 259 5.46 -0.24 23.69
C LEU A 259 4.77 0.96 23.02
N PRO A 260 4.11 1.86 23.79
CA PRO A 260 3.41 3.03 23.26
C PRO A 260 4.32 3.87 22.34
N PRO A 261 3.76 4.48 21.26
CA PRO A 261 4.56 5.34 20.40
C PRO A 261 4.90 6.63 21.15
N THR A 262 6.11 7.16 20.94
CA THR A 262 6.52 8.42 21.55
C THR A 262 6.44 9.58 20.57
N THR A 263 6.06 10.74 21.08
CA THR A 263 6.17 12.05 20.42
C THR A 263 7.27 12.90 21.07
N ASN A 264 7.91 12.40 22.13
CA ASN A 264 8.90 13.14 22.91
C ASN A 264 10.34 12.86 22.41
N PRO A 265 11.08 13.90 21.98
CA PRO A 265 12.48 13.79 21.60
C PRO A 265 13.40 13.19 22.68
N ASP A 266 13.11 13.42 23.97
CA ASP A 266 13.97 12.97 25.08
C ASP A 266 13.98 11.44 25.18
N VAL A 267 12.81 10.80 25.02
CA VAL A 267 12.70 9.33 24.99
C VAL A 267 13.55 8.73 23.86
N ILE A 268 13.63 9.41 22.71
CA ILE A 268 14.45 8.98 21.57
C ILE A 268 15.93 9.20 21.86
N ALA A 269 16.29 10.35 22.44
CA ALA A 269 17.66 10.67 22.84
C ALA A 269 18.23 9.60 23.78
N ASP A 270 17.46 9.21 24.79
CA ASP A 270 17.83 8.15 25.74
C ASP A 270 17.90 6.79 25.06
N ALA A 271 16.97 6.47 24.16
CA ALA A 271 16.98 5.23 23.40
C ALA A 271 18.27 5.05 22.59
N LEU A 272 18.75 6.11 21.96
CA LEU A 272 19.97 6.09 21.15
C LEU A 272 21.24 5.78 21.96
N GLY A 273 21.17 5.98 23.29
CA GLY A 273 22.21 5.61 24.27
C GLY A 273 22.19 4.15 24.73
N VAL A 274 21.11 3.40 24.48
CA VAL A 274 20.99 1.99 24.91
C VAL A 274 22.11 1.13 24.32
N ARG A 275 22.67 0.24 25.15
CA ARG A 275 23.75 -0.67 24.72
C ARG A 275 23.21 -1.73 23.76
N GLY A 276 23.70 -1.73 22.52
CA GLY A 276 23.41 -2.75 21.51
C GLY A 276 22.78 -2.17 20.24
N PRO A 277 22.24 -3.02 19.34
CA PRO A 277 21.57 -2.56 18.14
C PRO A 277 20.21 -1.93 18.47
N ILE A 278 19.93 -0.76 17.90
CA ILE A 278 18.66 -0.04 18.00
C ILE A 278 18.06 0.22 16.61
N VAL A 279 16.74 0.11 16.52
CA VAL A 279 15.96 0.54 15.35
C VAL A 279 14.86 1.49 15.79
N VAL A 280 14.89 2.71 15.26
CA VAL A 280 13.83 3.70 15.42
C VAL A 280 12.91 3.61 14.20
N PHE A 281 11.66 3.22 14.40
CA PHE A 281 10.63 3.23 13.36
C PHE A 281 9.85 4.53 13.49
N ALA A 282 9.84 5.35 12.43
CA ALA A 282 9.23 6.67 12.47
C ALA A 282 8.31 6.88 11.27
N THR A 283 7.22 7.61 11.46
CA THR A 283 6.47 8.16 10.32
C THR A 283 7.20 9.35 9.72
N TYR A 284 7.03 9.65 8.43
CA TYR A 284 7.67 10.80 7.78
C TYR A 284 7.29 12.14 8.43
N ASP A 285 6.06 12.30 8.91
CA ASP A 285 5.62 13.48 9.66
C ASP A 285 6.28 13.60 11.04
N ALA A 286 6.87 12.53 11.58
CA ALA A 286 7.62 12.54 12.83
C ALA A 286 9.12 12.85 12.64
N ALA A 287 9.58 13.17 11.43
CA ALA A 287 10.99 13.45 11.15
C ALA A 287 11.55 14.61 11.99
N GLU A 288 10.72 15.62 12.29
CA GLU A 288 11.11 16.75 13.15
C GLU A 288 11.43 16.31 14.59
N VAL A 289 10.65 15.39 15.16
CA VAL A 289 10.90 14.84 16.50
C VAL A 289 12.24 14.08 16.54
N ILE A 290 12.57 13.36 15.46
CA ILE A 290 13.87 12.69 15.32
C ILE A 290 15.01 13.70 15.22
N GLU A 291 14.83 14.76 14.45
CA GLU A 291 15.82 15.83 14.30
C GLU A 291 16.09 16.53 15.64
N GLU A 292 15.05 16.86 16.41
CA GLU A 292 15.20 17.43 17.76
C GLU A 292 15.96 16.48 18.70
N ALA A 293 15.66 15.19 18.67
CA ALA A 293 16.36 14.19 19.47
C ALA A 293 17.85 14.06 19.07
N ILE A 294 18.15 14.16 17.77
CA ILE A 294 19.53 14.20 17.28
C ILE A 294 20.23 15.47 17.78
N LYS A 295 19.60 16.65 17.67
CA LYS A 295 20.19 17.93 18.13
C LYS A 295 20.47 17.97 19.63
N LYS A 296 19.62 17.32 20.44
CA LYS A 296 19.83 17.14 21.89
C LYS A 296 20.97 16.18 22.21
N THR A 297 21.38 15.34 21.27
CA THR A 297 22.44 14.34 21.45
C THR A 297 23.62 14.60 20.51
N LYS A 298 24.65 13.76 20.60
CA LYS A 298 25.71 13.69 19.57
C LYS A 298 25.60 12.41 18.73
N TRP A 299 24.46 11.74 18.79
CA TRP A 299 24.25 10.48 18.10
C TRP A 299 23.97 10.71 16.62
N SER A 300 24.43 9.76 15.80
CA SER A 300 24.08 9.68 14.39
C SER A 300 23.63 8.26 14.06
N PHE A 301 22.82 8.14 13.01
CA PHE A 301 22.42 6.85 12.48
C PHE A 301 23.49 6.29 11.55
N ASP A 302 23.75 4.98 11.67
CA ASP A 302 24.63 4.29 10.73
C ASP A 302 23.93 4.02 9.39
N LEU A 303 22.60 3.88 9.43
CA LEU A 303 21.74 3.61 8.29
C LEU A 303 20.36 4.25 8.48
N MET A 304 19.92 5.01 7.49
CA MET A 304 18.55 5.49 7.32
C MET A 304 17.89 4.69 6.19
N ILE A 305 16.67 4.20 6.41
CA ILE A 305 15.86 3.56 5.39
C ILE A 305 14.58 4.37 5.21
N ALA A 306 14.28 4.74 3.97
CA ALA A 306 13.03 5.40 3.59
C ALA A 306 12.18 4.41 2.78
N ASP A 307 11.15 3.83 3.40
CA ASP A 307 10.18 2.99 2.68
C ASP A 307 9.09 3.86 2.03
N ASP A 308 8.56 3.41 0.90
CA ASP A 308 7.72 4.20 0.00
C ASP A 308 8.26 5.63 -0.24
N ALA A 309 9.56 5.70 -0.57
CA ALA A 309 10.33 6.94 -0.67
C ALA A 309 9.77 7.98 -1.66
N HIS A 310 8.86 7.61 -2.58
CA HIS A 310 8.16 8.57 -3.43
C HIS A 310 7.36 9.61 -2.62
N ASN A 311 6.99 9.32 -1.38
CA ASN A 311 6.28 10.27 -0.52
C ASN A 311 7.15 11.50 -0.16
N THR A 312 8.47 11.36 -0.19
CA THR A 312 9.43 12.46 0.09
C THR A 312 9.48 13.52 -1.02
N THR A 313 8.80 13.29 -2.15
CA THR A 313 8.71 14.21 -3.31
C THR A 313 7.39 14.99 -3.37
N SER A 314 6.59 14.93 -2.31
CA SER A 314 5.27 15.57 -2.26
C SER A 314 5.41 17.07 -1.95
N ALA A 315 4.95 17.92 -2.86
CA ALA A 315 4.90 19.36 -2.64
C ALA A 315 3.98 19.70 -1.45
N GLY A 316 4.42 20.59 -0.56
CA GLY A 316 3.63 21.10 0.57
C GLY A 316 3.64 20.26 1.85
N LEU A 317 4.50 19.23 1.97
CA LEU A 317 4.72 18.49 3.22
C LEU A 317 6.20 18.58 3.65
N PRO A 318 6.60 19.67 4.33
CA PRO A 318 8.01 19.91 4.70
C PRO A 318 8.63 18.75 5.48
N ALA A 319 7.87 18.17 6.41
CA ALA A 319 8.33 17.04 7.23
C ALA A 319 8.74 15.82 6.40
N PHE A 320 8.10 15.57 5.26
CA PHE A 320 8.38 14.42 4.41
C PHE A 320 9.69 14.56 3.62
N ALA A 321 10.16 15.79 3.41
CA ALA A 321 11.44 16.06 2.75
C ALA A 321 12.61 16.09 3.74
N ARG A 322 12.36 16.28 5.05
CA ARG A 322 13.43 16.34 6.07
C ARG A 322 14.39 15.14 6.03
N PRO A 323 13.94 13.88 5.85
CA PRO A 323 14.85 12.73 5.71
C PRO A 323 15.69 12.70 4.44
N LEU A 324 15.60 13.69 3.55
CA LEU A 324 16.50 13.82 2.39
C LEU A 324 17.78 14.57 2.77
N ASP A 325 17.70 15.48 3.73
CA ASP A 325 18.79 16.35 4.13
C ASP A 325 19.74 15.66 5.12
N ASP A 326 21.04 15.85 4.89
CA ASP A 326 22.11 15.39 5.79
C ASP A 326 22.20 16.20 7.08
N GLU A 327 21.72 17.45 7.10
CA GLU A 327 21.73 18.30 8.29
C GLU A 327 20.55 17.99 9.23
N ASN A 328 19.37 17.69 8.67
CA ASN A 328 18.17 17.41 9.48
C ASN A 328 18.24 16.03 10.15
N ILE A 329 18.65 15.00 9.40
CA ILE A 329 18.76 13.63 9.91
C ILE A 329 20.19 13.15 9.70
N LEU A 330 21.03 13.18 10.74
CA LEU A 330 22.42 12.71 10.65
C LEU A 330 22.50 11.20 10.42
N ALA A 331 22.74 10.78 9.17
CA ALA A 331 22.88 9.37 8.81
C ALA A 331 24.09 9.12 7.88
N ARG A 332 24.90 8.11 8.19
CA ARG A 332 26.08 7.74 7.36
C ARG A 332 25.70 7.19 6.00
N ARG A 333 24.56 6.49 5.92
CA ARG A 333 24.06 5.80 4.73
C ARG A 333 22.55 5.96 4.64
N ARG A 334 22.02 6.15 3.42
CA ARG A 334 20.58 6.26 3.14
C ARG A 334 20.18 5.26 2.06
N LEU A 335 19.19 4.43 2.35
CA LEU A 335 18.60 3.48 1.42
C LEU A 335 17.15 3.87 1.14
N PHE A 336 16.83 4.18 -0.10
CA PHE A 336 15.48 4.53 -0.52
C PHE A 336 14.81 3.32 -1.18
N LEU A 337 13.65 2.91 -0.66
CA LEU A 337 12.88 1.78 -1.16
C LEU A 337 11.59 2.30 -1.76
N THR A 338 11.28 1.92 -3.01
CA THR A 338 9.97 2.26 -3.58
C THR A 338 9.54 1.33 -4.71
N ALA A 339 8.23 1.27 -4.99
CA ALA A 339 7.69 0.65 -6.21
C ALA A 339 7.57 1.63 -7.37
N THR A 340 7.35 2.90 -7.05
CA THR A 340 6.87 3.90 -8.00
C THR A 340 7.68 5.16 -7.82
N PRO A 341 8.89 5.23 -8.39
CA PRO A 341 9.69 6.45 -8.31
C PRO A 341 8.89 7.59 -8.94
N LYS A 342 8.76 8.71 -8.24
CA LYS A 342 8.11 9.90 -8.80
C LYS A 342 9.14 10.67 -9.61
N ILE A 343 8.92 10.70 -10.93
CA ILE A 343 9.78 11.43 -11.87
C ILE A 343 9.00 12.67 -12.31
N MET A 344 9.50 13.86 -11.94
CA MET A 344 8.88 15.12 -12.32
C MET A 344 9.59 15.72 -13.54
N SER A 345 8.82 16.23 -14.49
CA SER A 345 9.38 16.95 -15.63
C SER A 345 9.79 18.37 -15.21
N LYS A 346 10.97 18.84 -15.64
CA LYS A 346 11.53 20.17 -15.34
C LYS A 346 10.60 21.36 -15.70
N ARG A 347 9.48 21.14 -16.41
CA ARG A 347 8.50 22.17 -16.80
C ARG A 347 7.51 22.56 -15.69
N SER A 348 7.40 21.77 -14.61
CA SER A 348 6.46 22.07 -13.51
C SER A 348 7.00 23.01 -12.44
N HIS A 349 8.25 23.50 -12.55
CA HIS A 349 8.87 24.41 -11.58
C HIS A 349 8.37 25.87 -11.63
N LYS A 350 7.38 26.21 -12.48
CA LYS A 350 7.04 27.62 -12.76
C LYS A 350 5.71 28.16 -12.22
N HIS A 351 4.91 27.39 -11.48
CA HIS A 351 3.69 27.93 -10.87
C HIS A 351 3.53 27.45 -9.42
N GLY A 352 4.01 28.27 -8.49
CA GLY A 352 3.84 28.12 -7.06
C GLY A 352 4.62 29.23 -6.33
N ASN A 353 4.04 30.42 -6.23
CA ASN A 353 4.48 31.45 -5.31
C ASN A 353 3.93 31.11 -3.91
N GLU A 354 4.50 30.10 -3.27
CA GLU A 354 4.43 29.89 -1.82
C GLU A 354 5.81 29.34 -1.42
N GLU A 355 6.40 29.94 -0.38
CA GLU A 355 7.71 29.71 0.25
C GLU A 355 8.60 28.57 -0.29
N ASN A 356 9.88 28.88 -0.56
CA ASN A 356 11.06 28.06 -0.93
C ASN A 356 11.09 26.53 -0.61
N TYR A 357 10.08 25.73 -0.99
CA TYR A 357 10.12 24.27 -0.85
C TYR A 357 10.53 23.63 -2.19
N GLN A 358 11.79 23.20 -2.27
CA GLN A 358 12.29 22.43 -3.41
C GLN A 358 11.56 21.09 -3.50
N VAL A 359 10.78 20.93 -4.57
CA VAL A 359 10.17 19.64 -4.90
C VAL A 359 11.21 18.77 -5.60
N HIS A 360 11.71 17.74 -4.91
CA HIS A 360 12.69 16.81 -5.47
C HIS A 360 12.03 15.74 -6.35
N SER A 361 12.79 15.23 -7.31
CA SER A 361 12.39 14.12 -8.19
C SER A 361 13.34 12.96 -7.97
N MET A 362 12.85 11.71 -7.96
CA MET A 362 13.68 10.54 -7.61
C MET A 362 14.75 10.17 -8.65
N ASN A 363 14.80 10.88 -9.78
CA ASN A 363 15.89 10.81 -10.75
C ASN A 363 17.07 11.72 -10.40
N ASP A 364 16.96 12.52 -9.34
CA ASP A 364 18.06 13.30 -8.79
C ASP A 364 18.99 12.38 -7.98
N THR A 365 20.13 12.06 -8.59
CA THR A 365 21.12 11.15 -8.00
C THR A 365 21.93 11.81 -6.88
N GLU A 366 21.94 13.14 -6.77
CA GLU A 366 22.57 13.84 -5.63
C GLU A 366 21.74 13.62 -4.36
N VAL A 367 20.41 13.72 -4.50
CA VAL A 367 19.48 13.58 -3.38
C VAL A 367 19.20 12.11 -3.02
N TYR A 368 18.97 11.25 -4.02
CA TYR A 368 18.54 9.86 -3.75
C TYR A 368 19.64 8.81 -3.98
N GLY A 369 20.75 9.18 -4.63
CA GLY A 369 21.76 8.23 -5.10
C GLY A 369 21.31 7.43 -6.32
N GLU A 370 22.21 6.59 -6.82
CA GLU A 370 21.98 5.71 -7.97
C GLU A 370 20.95 4.62 -7.69
N ILE A 371 20.29 4.13 -8.75
CA ILE A 371 19.42 2.95 -8.67
C ILE A 371 20.29 1.69 -8.60
N VAL A 372 20.50 1.17 -7.39
CA VAL A 372 21.38 0.01 -7.13
C VAL A 372 20.76 -1.32 -7.58
N TYR A 373 19.43 -1.39 -7.56
CA TYR A 373 18.69 -2.54 -8.03
C TYR A 373 17.29 -2.12 -8.49
N LYS A 374 16.90 -2.59 -9.67
CA LYS A 374 15.53 -2.47 -10.20
C LYS A 374 15.02 -3.85 -10.53
N LEU A 375 13.85 -4.20 -10.00
CA LEU A 375 13.05 -5.34 -10.46
C LEU A 375 11.87 -4.80 -11.27
N PRO A 376 11.91 -4.85 -12.61
CA PRO A 376 10.77 -4.50 -13.44
C PRO A 376 9.56 -5.37 -13.14
N PHE A 377 8.34 -4.83 -13.28
CA PHE A 377 7.11 -5.62 -13.11
C PHE A 377 7.02 -6.78 -14.10
N SER A 378 7.52 -6.59 -15.33
CA SER A 378 7.60 -7.62 -16.37
C SER A 378 8.42 -8.83 -15.92
N GLU A 379 9.58 -8.57 -15.33
CA GLU A 379 10.46 -9.61 -14.79
C GLU A 379 9.85 -10.28 -13.55
N ALA A 380 9.17 -9.50 -12.70
CA ALA A 380 8.46 -10.05 -11.55
C ALA A 380 7.33 -11.01 -11.97
N LEU A 381 6.65 -10.74 -13.09
CA LEU A 381 5.66 -11.65 -13.68
C LEU A 381 6.30 -12.92 -14.23
N GLU A 382 7.39 -12.81 -14.99
CA GLU A 382 8.13 -13.96 -15.54
C GLU A 382 8.62 -14.89 -14.43
N LYS A 383 9.12 -14.32 -13.35
CA LYS A 383 9.57 -15.04 -12.16
C LYS A 383 8.42 -15.51 -11.26
N ASN A 384 7.17 -15.32 -11.68
CA ASN A 384 5.96 -15.69 -10.94
C ASN A 384 5.99 -15.15 -9.49
N LEU A 385 6.43 -13.90 -9.31
CA LEU A 385 6.50 -13.20 -8.02
C LEU A 385 5.24 -12.38 -7.74
N VAL A 386 4.54 -11.97 -8.80
CA VAL A 386 3.29 -11.20 -8.78
C VAL A 386 2.30 -11.87 -9.73
N THR A 387 1.02 -11.57 -9.56
CA THR A 387 -0.06 -12.08 -10.41
C THR A 387 -0.35 -11.07 -11.53
N ASP A 388 -0.54 -11.57 -12.76
CA ASP A 388 -0.90 -10.72 -13.91
C ASP A 388 -2.29 -10.09 -13.72
N TYR A 389 -2.62 -9.08 -14.53
CA TYR A 389 -3.87 -8.35 -14.43
C TYR A 389 -4.55 -8.13 -15.78
N GLU A 390 -5.85 -7.84 -15.73
CA GLU A 390 -6.66 -7.40 -16.85
C GLU A 390 -7.51 -6.20 -16.43
N VAL A 391 -7.53 -5.15 -17.26
CA VAL A 391 -8.42 -4.00 -17.11
C VAL A 391 -9.72 -4.29 -17.87
N LEU A 392 -10.83 -4.34 -17.16
CA LEU A 392 -12.16 -4.53 -17.70
C LEU A 392 -12.94 -3.22 -17.60
N VAL A 393 -13.07 -2.51 -18.72
CA VAL A 393 -13.93 -1.33 -18.81
C VAL A 393 -15.31 -1.79 -19.26
N VAL A 394 -16.32 -1.60 -18.41
CA VAL A 394 -17.69 -2.01 -18.70
C VAL A 394 -18.53 -0.77 -18.99
N GLY A 395 -19.07 -0.71 -20.20
CA GLY A 395 -19.98 0.34 -20.62
C GLY A 395 -21.39 0.11 -20.05
N VAL A 396 -22.06 1.19 -19.66
CA VAL A 396 -23.49 1.18 -19.30
C VAL A 396 -24.23 2.15 -20.20
N ASP A 397 -25.29 1.68 -20.85
CA ASP A 397 -26.07 2.40 -21.87
C ASP A 397 -27.57 2.46 -21.56
N ASP A 398 -27.97 2.03 -20.36
CA ASP A 398 -29.36 1.87 -19.96
C ASP A 398 -30.06 3.24 -19.97
N THR A 399 -31.15 3.35 -20.72
CA THR A 399 -31.90 4.60 -20.89
C THR A 399 -32.56 5.08 -19.60
N ALA A 400 -32.95 4.19 -18.68
CA ALA A 400 -33.50 4.57 -17.37
C ALA A 400 -32.41 5.12 -16.45
N ILE A 401 -31.25 4.47 -16.43
CA ILE A 401 -30.06 4.95 -15.71
C ILE A 401 -29.55 6.27 -16.33
N THR A 402 -29.48 6.37 -17.66
CA THR A 402 -28.99 7.57 -18.36
C THR A 402 -29.93 8.76 -18.18
N ARG A 403 -31.26 8.54 -18.17
CA ARG A 403 -32.26 9.58 -17.94
C ARG A 403 -32.28 10.04 -16.48
N ALA A 404 -32.06 9.14 -15.53
CA ALA A 404 -31.91 9.48 -14.12
C ALA A 404 -30.55 10.16 -13.80
N ILE A 405 -29.45 9.80 -14.47
CA ILE A 405 -28.15 10.50 -14.38
C ILE A 405 -28.28 11.94 -14.89
N ARG A 406 -28.98 12.16 -16.03
CA ARG A 406 -29.19 13.51 -16.58
C ARG A 406 -30.15 14.37 -15.77
N GLY A 407 -31.08 13.75 -15.03
CA GLY A 407 -32.10 14.44 -14.22
C GLY A 407 -31.78 14.56 -12.73
N GLY A 408 -30.67 14.00 -12.24
CA GLY A 408 -30.27 14.05 -10.83
C GLY A 408 -31.23 13.35 -9.84
N LYS A 409 -32.15 12.51 -10.33
CA LYS A 409 -33.19 11.89 -9.49
C LYS A 409 -32.71 10.56 -8.88
N ALA A 410 -32.88 10.41 -7.56
CA ALA A 410 -32.67 9.14 -6.87
C ALA A 410 -33.80 8.14 -7.21
N LEU A 411 -33.44 6.87 -7.40
CA LEU A 411 -34.39 5.77 -7.54
C LEU A 411 -34.59 5.11 -6.18
N LYS A 412 -35.84 4.89 -5.78
CA LYS A 412 -36.17 4.11 -4.58
C LYS A 412 -36.17 2.63 -4.94
N ILE A 413 -35.17 1.89 -4.48
CA ILE A 413 -35.06 0.43 -4.66
C ILE A 413 -35.10 -0.21 -3.28
N ALA A 414 -36.13 -1.03 -3.01
CA ALA A 414 -36.30 -1.73 -1.73
C ALA A 414 -36.10 -0.84 -0.49
N GLY A 415 -36.67 0.38 -0.51
CA GLY A 415 -36.58 1.34 0.59
C GLY A 415 -35.30 2.19 0.64
N SER A 416 -34.31 1.93 -0.21
CA SER A 416 -33.07 2.72 -0.29
C SER A 416 -33.07 3.69 -1.48
N GLU A 417 -32.60 4.91 -1.26
CA GLU A 417 -32.40 5.92 -2.31
C GLU A 417 -31.05 5.76 -2.98
N ILE A 418 -31.06 5.24 -4.20
CA ILE A 418 -29.86 4.95 -4.99
C ILE A 418 -29.83 5.91 -6.18
N ASP A 419 -28.76 6.69 -6.30
CA ASP A 419 -28.60 7.53 -7.47
C ASP A 419 -28.21 6.67 -8.70
N ALA A 420 -28.45 7.21 -9.88
CA ALA A 420 -28.27 6.44 -11.09
C ALA A 420 -26.78 6.16 -11.42
N GLY A 421 -25.84 7.00 -10.97
CA GLY A 421 -24.41 6.73 -11.10
C GLY A 421 -23.97 5.56 -10.22
N GLU A 422 -24.46 5.51 -8.98
CA GLU A 422 -24.27 4.42 -8.03
C GLU A 422 -24.85 3.10 -8.56
N LEU A 423 -26.09 3.12 -9.06
CA LEU A 423 -26.73 1.94 -9.66
C LEU A 423 -25.94 1.42 -10.88
N ALA A 424 -25.44 2.33 -11.74
CA ALA A 424 -24.59 1.98 -12.87
C ALA A 424 -23.29 1.29 -12.40
N ALA A 425 -22.62 1.84 -11.39
CA ALA A 425 -21.41 1.28 -10.82
C ALA A 425 -21.64 -0.11 -10.22
N HIS A 426 -22.71 -0.31 -9.43
CA HIS A 426 -23.08 -1.64 -8.92
C HIS A 426 -23.33 -2.63 -10.05
N THR A 427 -24.08 -2.24 -11.07
CA THR A 427 -24.40 -3.09 -12.22
C THR A 427 -23.13 -3.54 -12.96
N VAL A 428 -22.21 -2.60 -13.18
CA VAL A 428 -20.89 -2.87 -13.76
C VAL A 428 -20.08 -3.84 -12.91
N ILE A 429 -19.95 -3.55 -11.61
CA ILE A 429 -19.15 -4.35 -10.71
C ILE A 429 -19.70 -5.78 -10.64
N HIS A 430 -21.01 -5.96 -10.44
CA HIS A 430 -21.59 -7.30 -10.40
C HIS A 430 -21.46 -8.04 -11.73
N ARG A 431 -21.63 -7.37 -12.87
CA ARG A 431 -21.44 -7.98 -14.20
C ARG A 431 -19.98 -8.39 -14.40
N GLY A 432 -19.03 -7.51 -14.09
CA GLY A 432 -17.60 -7.77 -14.21
C GLY A 432 -17.13 -8.89 -13.27
N MET A 433 -17.61 -8.88 -12.02
CA MET A 433 -17.32 -9.95 -11.07
C MET A 433 -17.80 -11.31 -11.58
N LYS A 434 -19.02 -11.39 -12.11
CA LYS A 434 -19.56 -12.62 -12.68
C LYS A 434 -18.79 -13.09 -13.92
N LYS A 435 -18.43 -12.17 -14.83
CA LYS A 435 -17.77 -12.50 -16.08
C LYS A 435 -16.35 -13.02 -15.88
N ASN A 436 -15.63 -12.46 -14.91
CA ASN A 436 -14.22 -12.74 -14.67
C ASN A 436 -13.98 -13.60 -13.41
N GLY A 437 -15.04 -14.13 -12.79
CA GLY A 437 -14.92 -14.98 -11.60
C GLY A 437 -14.35 -14.27 -10.36
N VAL A 438 -14.50 -12.95 -10.25
CA VAL A 438 -13.97 -12.17 -9.12
C VAL A 438 -14.87 -12.39 -7.91
N ARG A 439 -14.30 -12.93 -6.82
CA ARG A 439 -15.03 -13.18 -5.56
C ARG A 439 -14.75 -12.13 -4.51
N ARG A 440 -13.50 -11.68 -4.40
CA ARG A 440 -13.04 -10.69 -3.42
C ARG A 440 -12.67 -9.39 -4.12
N LEU A 441 -13.47 -8.36 -3.96
CA LEU A 441 -13.28 -7.07 -4.63
C LEU A 441 -13.18 -5.92 -3.64
N ILE A 442 -12.24 -5.02 -3.88
CA ILE A 442 -12.19 -3.71 -3.20
C ILE A 442 -12.65 -2.62 -4.16
N SER A 443 -13.62 -1.81 -3.73
CA SER A 443 -14.06 -0.63 -4.46
C SER A 443 -13.49 0.65 -3.84
N PHE A 444 -12.97 1.55 -4.67
CA PHE A 444 -12.36 2.79 -4.23
C PHE A 444 -13.29 3.98 -4.50
N HIS A 445 -13.48 4.79 -3.46
CA HIS A 445 -14.38 5.96 -3.41
C HIS A 445 -13.62 7.21 -2.94
N ASN A 446 -14.13 8.39 -3.28
CA ASN A 446 -13.48 9.66 -2.94
C ASN A 446 -13.83 10.16 -1.53
N GLY A 447 -14.91 9.66 -0.93
CA GLY A 447 -15.36 10.09 0.40
C GLY A 447 -16.06 9.00 1.22
N VAL A 448 -15.97 9.13 2.55
CA VAL A 448 -16.48 8.15 3.51
C VAL A 448 -17.98 7.95 3.40
N LYS A 449 -18.76 9.04 3.23
CA LYS A 449 -20.22 8.98 3.05
C LYS A 449 -20.61 8.12 1.84
N HIS A 450 -19.91 8.27 0.72
CA HIS A 450 -20.15 7.50 -0.50
C HIS A 450 -19.79 6.03 -0.31
N ALA A 451 -18.61 5.73 0.24
CA ALA A 451 -18.20 4.34 0.50
C ALA A 451 -19.20 3.60 1.41
N LYS A 452 -19.67 4.25 2.50
CA LYS A 452 -20.67 3.70 3.43
C LYS A 452 -22.02 3.48 2.76
N LYS A 453 -22.48 4.44 1.94
CA LYS A 453 -23.74 4.31 1.20
C LYS A 453 -23.66 3.15 0.20
N PHE A 454 -22.60 3.13 -0.60
CA PHE A 454 -22.35 2.10 -1.60
C PHE A 454 -22.32 0.69 -0.99
N SER A 455 -21.63 0.51 0.13
CA SER A 455 -21.54 -0.81 0.77
C SER A 455 -22.89 -1.34 1.25
N LYS A 456 -23.76 -0.47 1.79
CA LYS A 456 -25.11 -0.86 2.22
C LYS A 456 -25.98 -1.32 1.03
N ASN A 457 -25.76 -0.69 -0.13
CA ASN A 457 -26.53 -0.95 -1.34
C ASN A 457 -26.05 -2.19 -2.12
N VAL A 458 -24.86 -2.75 -1.80
CA VAL A 458 -24.32 -3.95 -2.46
C VAL A 458 -25.32 -5.13 -2.47
N PRO A 459 -25.83 -5.63 -1.32
CA PRO A 459 -26.76 -6.75 -1.32
C PRO A 459 -28.11 -6.39 -1.97
N ILE A 460 -28.61 -5.17 -1.73
CA ILE A 460 -29.90 -4.67 -2.23
C ILE A 460 -29.91 -4.64 -3.76
N VAL A 461 -28.89 -4.02 -4.37
CA VAL A 461 -28.79 -3.92 -5.83
C VAL A 461 -28.57 -5.30 -6.45
N ARG A 462 -27.82 -6.18 -5.78
CA ARG A 462 -27.66 -7.55 -6.26
C ARG A 462 -29.00 -8.29 -6.33
N GLU A 463 -29.84 -8.15 -5.31
CA GLU A 463 -31.16 -8.76 -5.29
C GLU A 463 -32.07 -8.17 -6.37
N PHE A 464 -32.04 -6.86 -6.56
CA PHE A 464 -32.76 -6.18 -7.64
C PHE A 464 -32.36 -6.72 -9.03
N LEU A 465 -31.05 -6.87 -9.29
CA LEU A 465 -30.52 -7.44 -10.54
C LEU A 465 -30.86 -8.94 -10.71
N ARG A 466 -31.32 -9.61 -9.64
CA ARG A 466 -31.59 -11.05 -9.60
C ARG A 466 -32.91 -11.46 -10.25
N LYS A 467 -33.79 -10.51 -10.59
CA LYS A 467 -35.15 -10.75 -11.14
C LYS A 467 -35.24 -11.60 -12.41
N ASN A 468 -34.18 -12.31 -12.85
CA ASN A 468 -34.22 -13.23 -13.98
C ASN A 468 -33.29 -14.47 -13.97
N ARG A 469 -32.59 -14.92 -12.89
CA ARG A 469 -31.77 -16.19 -12.95
C ARG A 469 -31.59 -17.01 -11.65
N ARG A 470 -31.37 -18.33 -11.86
CA ARG A 470 -31.47 -19.51 -10.94
C ARG A 470 -30.26 -19.93 -10.08
N ARG A 471 -29.16 -19.17 -9.91
CA ARG A 471 -28.12 -19.54 -8.92
C ARG A 471 -27.74 -18.39 -7.99
N PRO A 472 -27.74 -18.60 -6.65
CA PRO A 472 -27.32 -17.59 -5.70
C PRO A 472 -25.78 -17.51 -5.68
N SER A 473 -25.24 -16.32 -5.81
CA SER A 473 -24.02 -16.00 -5.08
C SER A 473 -24.45 -14.96 -4.05
N GLN A 474 -24.44 -15.33 -2.77
CA GLN A 474 -24.70 -14.35 -1.71
C GLN A 474 -23.60 -13.29 -1.79
N VAL A 475 -23.99 -12.02 -1.77
CA VAL A 475 -23.01 -10.92 -1.85
C VAL A 475 -23.01 -10.18 -0.53
N TRP A 476 -21.84 -10.17 0.10
CA TRP A 476 -21.56 -9.41 1.29
C TRP A 476 -20.91 -8.07 0.91
N GLY A 477 -21.37 -7.00 1.56
CA GLY A 477 -20.88 -5.64 1.33
C GLY A 477 -20.54 -4.96 2.65
N HIS A 478 -19.36 -4.36 2.74
CA HIS A 478 -18.97 -3.54 3.89
C HIS A 478 -18.13 -2.34 3.43
N ALA A 479 -17.97 -1.33 4.29
CA ALA A 479 -17.08 -0.20 4.04
C ALA A 479 -15.98 -0.09 5.10
N VAL A 480 -14.86 0.52 4.73
CA VAL A 480 -13.74 0.90 5.61
C VAL A 480 -13.28 2.33 5.29
N TRP A 481 -12.83 3.08 6.29
CA TRP A 481 -12.36 4.47 6.14
C TRP A 481 -11.21 4.81 7.09
N GLY A 482 -10.62 6.01 6.96
CA GLY A 482 -9.38 6.41 7.65
C GLY A 482 -9.47 6.35 9.17
N ASP A 483 -10.54 6.94 9.72
CA ASP A 483 -10.76 7.04 11.17
C ASP A 483 -11.46 5.80 11.76
N MET A 484 -11.67 4.75 10.96
CA MET A 484 -12.20 3.50 11.47
C MET A 484 -11.18 2.85 12.41
N PRO A 485 -11.57 2.45 13.64
CA PRO A 485 -10.69 1.72 14.55
C PRO A 485 -10.02 0.53 13.85
N LEU A 486 -8.72 0.34 14.11
CA LEU A 486 -7.92 -0.68 13.44
C LEU A 486 -8.49 -2.09 13.63
N THR A 487 -8.93 -2.44 14.85
CA THR A 487 -9.52 -3.76 15.14
C THR A 487 -10.75 -4.04 14.26
N GLN A 488 -11.68 -3.09 14.17
CA GLN A 488 -12.86 -3.22 13.29
C GLN A 488 -12.46 -3.35 11.82
N ARG A 489 -11.44 -2.60 11.38
CA ARG A 489 -10.93 -2.68 10.01
C ARG A 489 -10.34 -4.05 9.73
N GLU A 490 -9.56 -4.59 10.65
CA GLU A 490 -8.96 -5.92 10.55
C GLU A 490 -10.01 -7.02 10.54
N GLU A 491 -11.07 -6.93 11.36
CA GLU A 491 -12.21 -7.85 11.35
C GLU A 491 -12.91 -7.89 9.97
N ILE A 492 -13.19 -6.72 9.38
CA ILE A 492 -13.83 -6.62 8.06
C ILE A 492 -12.92 -7.24 6.98
N LEU A 493 -11.62 -6.95 7.03
CA LEU A 493 -10.66 -7.51 6.08
C LEU A 493 -10.44 -9.02 6.28
N ALA A 494 -10.47 -9.49 7.52
CA ALA A 494 -10.42 -10.92 7.84
C ALA A 494 -11.64 -11.65 7.27
N ARG A 495 -12.86 -11.09 7.44
CA ARG A 495 -14.08 -11.65 6.85
C ARG A 495 -14.03 -11.71 5.33
N LEU A 496 -13.47 -10.69 4.67
CA LEU A 496 -13.26 -10.71 3.20
C LEU A 496 -12.36 -11.89 2.77
N ASN A 497 -11.43 -12.33 3.61
CA ASN A 497 -10.54 -13.45 3.33
C ASN A 497 -11.18 -14.83 3.58
N THR A 498 -12.19 -14.90 4.45
CA THR A 498 -12.89 -16.12 4.90
C THR A 498 -14.29 -16.28 4.30
N LEU A 499 -14.53 -15.74 3.10
CA LEU A 499 -15.78 -15.95 2.36
C LEU A 499 -15.97 -17.41 1.95
N ASP A 500 -17.20 -17.90 2.10
CA ASP A 500 -17.61 -19.25 1.66
C ASP A 500 -17.60 -19.37 0.13
N GLU A 501 -17.49 -20.59 -0.41
CA GLU A 501 -17.37 -20.82 -1.86
C GLU A 501 -18.49 -20.19 -2.70
N ALA A 502 -19.71 -20.13 -2.16
CA ALA A 502 -20.87 -19.51 -2.78
C ALA A 502 -20.97 -17.99 -2.56
N GLU A 503 -20.12 -17.41 -1.71
CA GLU A 503 -20.12 -15.99 -1.37
C GLU A 503 -19.15 -15.16 -2.24
N CYS A 504 -19.56 -13.91 -2.48
CA CYS A 504 -18.72 -12.85 -3.02
C CYS A 504 -18.73 -11.66 -2.05
N GLY A 505 -17.60 -10.97 -1.91
CA GLY A 505 -17.44 -9.84 -0.99
C GLY A 505 -16.95 -8.58 -1.69
N ILE A 506 -17.59 -7.45 -1.37
CA ILE A 506 -17.18 -6.11 -1.82
C ILE A 506 -16.89 -5.25 -0.60
N VAL A 507 -15.62 -4.83 -0.44
CA VAL A 507 -15.23 -3.85 0.58
C VAL A 507 -15.03 -2.48 -0.06
N SER A 508 -15.82 -1.50 0.37
CA SER A 508 -15.82 -0.13 -0.12
C SER A 508 -14.89 0.74 0.72
N ASN A 509 -13.84 1.27 0.11
CA ASN A 509 -12.80 2.03 0.78
C ASN A 509 -12.89 3.53 0.42
N ALA A 510 -12.75 4.38 1.44
CA ALA A 510 -12.44 5.79 1.28
C ALA A 510 -11.11 6.14 2.00
N LYS A 511 -10.09 6.51 1.22
CA LYS A 511 -8.80 7.04 1.68
C LYS A 511 -8.03 6.22 2.74
N CYS A 512 -8.35 4.93 2.97
CA CYS A 512 -7.69 4.14 4.03
C CYS A 512 -7.00 2.86 3.56
N LEU A 513 -7.46 2.24 2.47
CA LEU A 513 -6.75 1.12 1.82
C LEU A 513 -5.89 1.56 0.63
N GLY A 514 -5.61 2.87 0.50
CA GLY A 514 -4.65 3.37 -0.50
C GLY A 514 -3.23 2.97 -0.10
N GLU A 515 -2.83 3.39 1.10
CA GLU A 515 -1.51 3.15 1.68
C GLU A 515 -1.55 2.10 2.80
N ALA A 516 -0.46 1.36 2.99
CA ALA A 516 -0.07 0.80 4.30
C ALA A 516 -0.95 -0.21 5.06
N VAL A 517 -2.11 -0.65 4.57
CA VAL A 517 -2.91 -1.71 5.24
C VAL A 517 -2.56 -3.09 4.67
N ASP A 518 -2.40 -4.13 5.48
CA ASP A 518 -2.28 -5.48 4.92
C ASP A 518 -3.66 -5.92 4.40
N VAL A 519 -3.79 -5.90 3.08
CA VAL A 519 -5.04 -6.28 2.41
C VAL A 519 -4.96 -7.78 2.13
N PRO A 520 -6.01 -8.55 2.47
CA PRO A 520 -6.05 -9.98 2.18
C PRO A 520 -5.93 -10.24 0.68
N THR A 521 -5.83 -11.51 0.30
CA THR A 521 -5.85 -11.86 -1.12
C THR A 521 -7.13 -11.35 -1.77
N ILE A 522 -7.00 -10.44 -2.74
CA ILE A 522 -8.13 -9.93 -3.52
C ILE A 522 -8.02 -10.39 -4.97
N ASP A 523 -9.16 -10.63 -5.59
CA ASP A 523 -9.27 -11.11 -6.97
C ASP A 523 -9.39 -9.92 -7.93
N GLY A 524 -9.92 -8.80 -7.47
CA GLY A 524 -10.06 -7.60 -8.27
C GLY A 524 -10.23 -6.32 -7.47
N ILE A 525 -10.15 -5.20 -8.19
CA ILE A 525 -10.41 -3.87 -7.67
C ILE A 525 -11.35 -3.13 -8.61
N SER A 526 -12.08 -2.14 -8.08
CA SER A 526 -12.88 -1.22 -8.89
C SER A 526 -12.66 0.21 -8.45
N PHE A 527 -12.45 1.11 -9.40
CA PHE A 527 -12.50 2.55 -9.13
C PHE A 527 -13.92 3.04 -9.45
N VAL A 528 -14.69 3.43 -8.44
CA VAL A 528 -16.09 3.88 -8.63
C VAL A 528 -16.14 5.37 -8.90
N GLN A 529 -15.23 6.13 -8.30
CA GLN A 529 -15.07 7.56 -8.51
C GLN A 529 -13.62 7.88 -8.92
N PRO A 530 -13.38 8.98 -9.67
CA PRO A 530 -12.06 9.28 -10.17
C PRO A 530 -11.10 9.62 -9.03
N LYS A 531 -9.99 8.88 -8.94
CA LYS A 531 -8.85 9.29 -8.10
C LYS A 531 -7.98 10.30 -8.85
N HIS A 532 -7.47 11.29 -8.12
CA HIS A 532 -6.61 12.34 -8.68
C HIS A 532 -5.11 12.04 -8.54
N ASN A 533 -4.73 11.27 -7.52
CA ASN A 533 -3.34 10.87 -7.31
C ASN A 533 -3.01 9.59 -8.09
N LEU A 534 -1.98 9.66 -8.95
CA LEU A 534 -1.48 8.51 -9.71
C LEU A 534 -0.90 7.43 -8.79
N ILE A 535 -0.22 7.85 -7.72
CA ILE A 535 0.45 6.96 -6.76
C ILE A 535 -0.58 6.06 -6.08
N ASP A 536 -1.69 6.63 -5.60
CA ASP A 536 -2.82 5.89 -5.04
C ASP A 536 -3.35 4.79 -5.96
N ILE A 537 -3.43 5.08 -7.26
CA ILE A 537 -3.90 4.12 -8.27
C ILE A 537 -2.91 2.96 -8.37
N VAL A 538 -1.61 3.25 -8.47
CA VAL A 538 -0.59 2.21 -8.58
C VAL A 538 -0.51 1.37 -7.32
N GLN A 539 -0.60 1.98 -6.14
CA GLN A 539 -0.66 1.26 -4.87
C GLN A 539 -1.90 0.36 -4.79
N ALA A 540 -3.07 0.86 -5.20
CA ALA A 540 -4.32 0.08 -5.27
C ALA A 540 -4.18 -1.13 -6.21
N VAL A 541 -3.61 -0.93 -7.39
CA VAL A 541 -3.31 -2.03 -8.34
C VAL A 541 -2.29 -3.00 -7.75
N GLY A 542 -1.24 -2.47 -7.10
CA GLY A 542 -0.18 -3.23 -6.43
C GLY A 542 -0.72 -4.23 -5.40
N ARG A 543 -1.85 -3.93 -4.77
CA ARG A 543 -2.57 -4.84 -3.86
C ARG A 543 -3.26 -5.96 -4.60
N ALA A 544 -3.88 -5.64 -5.74
CA ALA A 544 -4.55 -6.64 -6.57
C ALA A 544 -3.57 -7.67 -7.13
N VAL A 545 -2.39 -7.24 -7.57
CA VAL A 545 -1.38 -8.12 -8.21
C VAL A 545 -0.55 -8.94 -7.22
N ARG A 546 -0.86 -8.92 -5.91
CA ARG A 546 -0.17 -9.76 -4.92
C ARG A 546 -0.44 -11.25 -5.19
N LYS A 547 0.60 -12.07 -5.11
CA LYS A 547 0.52 -13.51 -5.28
C LYS A 547 -0.12 -14.17 -4.06
N SER A 548 -1.01 -15.14 -4.29
CA SER A 548 -1.64 -15.93 -3.23
C SER A 548 -1.97 -17.34 -3.71
N LYS A 549 -2.02 -18.30 -2.78
CA LYS A 549 -2.46 -19.67 -3.05
C LYS A 549 -3.96 -19.75 -3.38
N LYS A 550 -4.76 -18.80 -2.86
CA LYS A 550 -6.22 -18.74 -3.08
C LYS A 550 -6.60 -18.09 -4.42
N LYS A 551 -5.61 -17.67 -5.22
CA LYS A 551 -5.80 -16.87 -6.42
C LYS A 551 -5.23 -17.59 -7.63
N GLU A 552 -6.11 -17.98 -8.54
CA GLU A 552 -5.76 -18.54 -9.83
C GLU A 552 -6.06 -17.52 -10.95
N GLY A 553 -5.21 -17.46 -11.96
CA GLY A 553 -5.41 -16.58 -13.11
C GLY A 553 -5.02 -15.12 -12.87
N ARG A 554 -5.78 -14.18 -13.46
CA ARG A 554 -5.47 -12.75 -13.50
C ARG A 554 -6.30 -11.94 -12.51
N SER A 555 -5.70 -10.89 -11.97
CA SER A 555 -6.38 -9.86 -11.20
C SER A 555 -7.24 -9.00 -12.12
N THR A 556 -8.51 -8.75 -11.78
CA THR A 556 -9.37 -7.92 -12.64
C THR A 556 -9.51 -6.50 -12.07
N ILE A 557 -9.19 -5.49 -12.88
CA ILE A 557 -9.42 -4.08 -12.57
C ILE A 557 -10.70 -3.65 -13.30
N ILE A 558 -11.81 -3.51 -12.57
CA ILE A 558 -13.11 -3.18 -13.13
C ILE A 558 -13.29 -1.66 -13.15
N LEU A 559 -13.64 -1.09 -14.30
CA LEU A 559 -13.85 0.34 -14.49
C LEU A 559 -15.24 0.60 -15.07
N PRO A 560 -16.14 1.28 -14.34
CA PRO A 560 -17.43 1.70 -14.87
C PRO A 560 -17.29 2.85 -15.86
N LEU A 561 -17.87 2.69 -17.05
CA LEU A 561 -17.91 3.72 -18.09
C LEU A 561 -19.38 4.03 -18.48
N PRO A 562 -20.03 5.00 -17.83
CA PRO A 562 -21.34 5.49 -18.29
C PRO A 562 -21.24 6.07 -19.71
N ILE A 563 -22.05 5.55 -20.64
CA ILE A 563 -22.10 6.02 -22.03
C ILE A 563 -23.29 6.97 -22.20
N LEU A 564 -23.04 8.25 -21.94
CA LEU A 564 -24.08 9.29 -21.97
C LEU A 564 -24.53 9.64 -23.40
N ASN A 565 -23.66 9.51 -24.40
CA ASN A 565 -23.96 9.81 -25.80
C ASN A 565 -23.51 8.66 -26.72
N LYS A 566 -24.49 7.88 -27.22
CA LYS A 566 -24.25 6.72 -28.08
C LYS A 566 -23.73 7.09 -29.48
N ARG A 567 -23.88 8.36 -29.90
CA ARG A 567 -23.54 8.83 -31.26
C ARG A 567 -22.18 9.50 -31.36
N SER A 568 -21.61 10.01 -30.26
CA SER A 568 -20.32 10.73 -30.27
C SER A 568 -19.28 10.06 -29.37
N PRO A 569 -18.34 9.28 -29.94
CA PRO A 569 -17.18 8.76 -29.19
C PRO A 569 -16.31 9.88 -28.60
N LYS A 570 -16.28 11.04 -29.26
CA LYS A 570 -15.52 12.21 -28.80
C LYS A 570 -16.08 12.73 -27.47
N ALA A 571 -17.39 12.92 -27.38
CA ALA A 571 -18.05 13.37 -26.15
C ALA A 571 -17.88 12.36 -24.99
N THR A 572 -17.84 11.05 -25.27
CA THR A 572 -17.56 10.05 -24.23
C THR A 572 -16.15 10.17 -23.66
N ILE A 573 -15.16 10.51 -24.49
CA ILE A 573 -13.76 10.62 -24.06
C ILE A 573 -13.48 11.90 -23.30
N GLU A 574 -14.18 12.97 -23.68
CA GLU A 574 -14.15 14.25 -22.97
C GLU A 574 -14.93 14.20 -21.65
N SER A 575 -15.67 13.10 -21.38
CA SER A 575 -16.38 12.93 -20.11
C SER A 575 -15.44 12.64 -18.94
N SER A 576 -15.84 13.12 -17.76
CA SER A 576 -15.13 12.85 -16.49
C SER A 576 -15.01 11.35 -16.17
N ALA A 577 -15.94 10.52 -16.64
CA ALA A 577 -15.89 9.08 -16.45
C ALA A 577 -14.76 8.42 -17.24
N PHE A 578 -14.48 8.90 -18.45
CA PHE A 578 -13.38 8.35 -19.26
C PHE A 578 -12.01 8.84 -18.76
N GLN A 579 -11.94 10.04 -18.16
CA GLN A 579 -10.74 10.50 -17.46
C GLN A 579 -10.29 9.52 -16.36
N MET A 580 -11.21 8.80 -15.73
CA MET A 580 -10.85 7.73 -14.79
C MET A 580 -10.11 6.57 -15.48
N VAL A 581 -10.62 6.11 -16.62
CA VAL A 581 -9.96 5.07 -17.43
C VAL A 581 -8.56 5.53 -17.82
N TRP A 582 -8.45 6.78 -18.24
CA TRP A 582 -7.19 7.41 -18.60
C TRP A 582 -6.15 7.34 -17.48
N ARG A 583 -6.51 7.82 -16.30
CA ARG A 583 -5.61 7.83 -15.13
C ARG A 583 -5.19 6.43 -14.68
N VAL A 584 -6.09 5.46 -14.77
CA VAL A 584 -5.75 4.07 -14.47
C VAL A 584 -4.76 3.52 -15.48
N LEU A 585 -4.95 3.78 -16.77
CA LEU A 585 -3.98 3.38 -17.81
C LEU A 585 -2.63 4.08 -17.64
N GLU A 586 -2.62 5.38 -17.32
CA GLU A 586 -1.38 6.11 -17.01
C GLU A 586 -0.65 5.49 -15.80
N GLY A 587 -1.38 5.15 -14.73
CA GLY A 587 -0.79 4.53 -13.55
C GLY A 587 -0.21 3.15 -13.87
N LEU A 588 -0.93 2.36 -14.66
CA LEU A 588 -0.45 1.06 -15.12
C LEU A 588 0.77 1.19 -16.04
N ARG A 589 0.83 2.21 -16.91
CA ARG A 589 2.01 2.47 -17.76
C ARG A 589 3.25 2.85 -16.94
N ALA A 590 3.07 3.54 -15.82
CA ALA A 590 4.18 3.89 -14.93
C ALA A 590 4.79 2.68 -14.20
N HIS A 591 4.08 1.54 -14.17
CA HIS A 591 4.47 0.36 -13.40
C HIS A 591 4.69 -0.89 -14.27
N ASP A 592 4.01 -1.03 -15.41
CA ASP A 592 4.10 -2.18 -16.32
C ASP A 592 4.78 -1.81 -17.64
N ASP A 593 6.09 -2.04 -17.69
CA ASP A 593 6.92 -1.82 -18.88
C ASP A 593 6.46 -2.64 -20.10
N ARG A 594 5.77 -3.79 -19.91
CA ARG A 594 5.22 -4.59 -21.04
C ARG A 594 3.99 -3.93 -21.64
N LEU A 595 3.15 -3.30 -20.83
CA LEU A 595 1.97 -2.60 -21.32
C LEU A 595 2.40 -1.45 -22.25
N VAL A 596 3.41 -0.67 -21.85
CA VAL A 596 3.99 0.39 -22.67
C VAL A 596 4.47 -0.15 -24.02
N LYS A 597 5.37 -1.15 -24.00
CA LYS A 597 5.91 -1.78 -25.22
C LYS A 597 4.80 -2.34 -26.12
N SER A 598 3.82 -3.03 -25.54
CA SER A 598 2.73 -3.64 -26.31
C SER A 598 1.81 -2.59 -26.96
N LEU A 599 1.57 -1.46 -26.29
CA LEU A 599 0.81 -0.35 -26.85
C LEU A 599 1.59 0.35 -27.96
N ASP A 600 2.88 0.62 -27.75
CA ASP A 600 3.76 1.25 -28.74
C ASP A 600 3.90 0.38 -30.01
N GLU A 601 4.08 -0.94 -29.85
CA GLU A 601 4.07 -1.89 -30.96
C GLU A 601 2.74 -1.90 -31.72
N LEU A 602 1.61 -1.82 -30.99
CA LEU A 602 0.29 -1.76 -31.59
C LEU A 602 0.10 -0.47 -32.39
N ARG A 603 0.57 0.68 -31.87
CA ARG A 603 0.54 1.97 -32.56
C ARG A 603 1.41 1.95 -33.82
N MET A 604 2.59 1.34 -33.75
CA MET A 604 3.45 1.14 -34.92
C MET A 604 2.80 0.24 -35.98
N LYS A 605 2.18 -0.88 -35.58
CA LYS A 605 1.45 -1.77 -36.51
C LYS A 605 0.26 -1.08 -37.18
N LEU A 606 -0.39 -0.12 -36.52
CA LEU A 606 -1.42 0.71 -37.15
C LEU A 606 -0.85 1.58 -38.26
N GLY A 607 0.27 2.26 -38.03
CA GLY A 607 0.96 3.01 -39.08
C GLY A 607 1.43 2.13 -40.25
N GLN A 608 1.74 0.86 -39.99
CA GLN A 608 2.12 -0.10 -41.04
C GLN A 608 0.94 -0.56 -41.91
N LYS A 609 -0.25 -0.77 -41.32
CA LYS A 609 -1.41 -1.37 -42.01
C LYS A 609 -2.23 -0.34 -42.78
N LYS A 610 -2.70 -0.73 -43.98
CA LYS A 610 -3.66 0.04 -44.79
C LYS A 610 -5.04 0.04 -44.13
N GLY A 611 -5.52 1.21 -43.69
CA GLY A 611 -6.95 1.53 -43.69
C GLY A 611 -7.79 1.19 -42.46
N LYS A 612 -8.78 2.06 -42.24
CA LYS A 612 -9.85 2.00 -41.24
C LYS A 612 -10.62 0.67 -41.31
N GLY A 613 -10.29 -0.31 -40.45
CA GLY A 613 -11.07 -1.54 -40.39
C GLY A 613 -10.52 -2.67 -39.52
N SER A 614 -9.22 -2.71 -39.23
CA SER A 614 -8.67 -3.75 -38.36
C SER A 614 -9.21 -3.63 -36.93
N ARG A 615 -9.78 -4.71 -36.40
CA ARG A 615 -10.23 -4.79 -35.01
C ARG A 615 -9.04 -4.64 -34.07
N ILE A 616 -8.94 -3.47 -33.43
CA ILE A 616 -7.87 -3.18 -32.46
C ILE A 616 -8.15 -3.98 -31.21
N ARG A 617 -7.19 -4.80 -30.80
CA ARG A 617 -7.20 -5.48 -29.50
C ARG A 617 -6.15 -4.79 -28.63
N LEU A 618 -6.61 -4.10 -27.59
CA LEU A 618 -5.71 -3.43 -26.66
C LEU A 618 -5.13 -4.48 -25.70
N PRO A 619 -3.80 -4.50 -25.50
CA PRO A 619 -3.16 -5.40 -24.56
C PRO A 619 -3.68 -5.13 -23.14
N LYS A 620 -4.03 -6.21 -22.42
CA LYS A 620 -4.54 -6.17 -21.04
C LYS A 620 -5.78 -5.29 -20.80
N LEU A 621 -6.45 -4.81 -21.85
CA LEU A 621 -7.62 -3.93 -21.74
C LEU A 621 -8.79 -4.47 -22.57
N THR A 622 -9.84 -4.89 -21.86
CA THR A 622 -11.09 -5.35 -22.44
C THR A 622 -12.16 -4.28 -22.28
N LEU A 623 -12.66 -3.76 -23.41
CA LEU A 623 -13.85 -2.90 -23.44
C LEU A 623 -15.09 -3.76 -23.66
N ASP A 624 -15.89 -3.93 -22.61
CA ASP A 624 -17.19 -4.62 -22.63
C ASP A 624 -18.31 -3.59 -22.81
N LEU A 625 -18.61 -3.28 -24.07
CA LEU A 625 -19.60 -2.28 -24.42
C LEU A 625 -20.97 -2.94 -24.62
N PRO A 626 -22.07 -2.28 -24.23
CA PRO A 626 -23.42 -2.79 -24.44
C PRO A 626 -23.76 -3.03 -25.91
N ARG A 627 -24.72 -3.93 -26.16
CA ARG A 627 -25.17 -4.28 -27.51
C ARG A 627 -25.73 -3.09 -28.31
N SER A 628 -26.23 -2.04 -27.64
CA SER A 628 -26.73 -0.85 -28.35
C SER A 628 -25.62 0.02 -28.95
N ILE A 629 -24.36 -0.24 -28.59
CA ILE A 629 -23.20 0.46 -29.13
C ILE A 629 -22.65 -0.32 -30.32
N ASN A 630 -22.59 0.32 -31.49
CA ASN A 630 -22.10 -0.31 -32.70
C ASN A 630 -20.57 -0.58 -32.65
N ALA A 631 -20.11 -1.51 -33.48
CA ALA A 631 -18.70 -1.90 -33.54
C ALA A 631 -17.77 -0.73 -33.93
N LYS A 632 -18.24 0.20 -34.77
CA LYS A 632 -17.50 1.39 -35.21
C LYS A 632 -17.17 2.32 -34.04
N PHE A 633 -18.13 2.55 -33.15
CA PHE A 633 -17.95 3.33 -31.93
C PHE A 633 -16.88 2.69 -31.04
N GLY A 634 -17.00 1.38 -30.79
CA GLY A 634 -16.04 0.64 -29.97
C GLY A 634 -14.62 0.66 -30.56
N ASN A 635 -14.47 0.55 -31.88
CA ASN A 635 -13.16 0.68 -32.53
C ASN A 635 -12.60 2.10 -32.45
N THR A 636 -13.45 3.12 -32.58
CA THR A 636 -13.03 4.53 -32.42
C THR A 636 -12.56 4.82 -31.00
N LEU A 637 -13.25 4.27 -29.99
CA LEU A 637 -12.84 4.39 -28.60
C LEU A 637 -11.47 3.73 -28.36
N ARG A 638 -11.26 2.52 -28.91
CA ARG A 638 -9.96 1.84 -28.81
C ARG A 638 -8.83 2.58 -29.50
N LEU A 639 -9.09 3.13 -30.69
CA LEU A 639 -8.14 4.01 -31.39
C LEU A 639 -7.75 5.16 -30.47
N LYS A 640 -8.73 5.91 -29.98
CA LYS A 640 -8.47 7.09 -29.14
C LYS A 640 -7.73 6.77 -27.84
N VAL A 641 -8.07 5.68 -27.17
CA VAL A 641 -7.28 5.18 -26.00
C VAL A 641 -5.82 4.99 -26.39
N LEU A 642 -5.57 4.37 -27.55
CA LEU A 642 -4.22 4.10 -28.02
C LEU A 642 -3.47 5.39 -28.38
N GLU A 643 -4.09 6.34 -29.08
CA GLU A 643 -3.44 7.60 -29.49
C GLU A 643 -3.11 8.49 -28.29
N SER A 644 -3.97 8.51 -27.26
CA SER A 644 -3.63 9.22 -26.03
C SER A 644 -2.54 8.48 -25.23
N SER A 645 -2.47 7.14 -25.31
CA SER A 645 -1.51 6.28 -24.57
C SER A 645 -0.17 6.09 -25.21
N THR A 646 0.07 6.60 -26.40
CA THR A 646 1.32 6.36 -27.12
C THR A 646 1.80 7.65 -27.76
N ASP A 647 3.10 7.76 -27.95
CA ASP A 647 3.68 8.90 -28.67
C ASP A 647 3.39 8.77 -30.18
N ASP A 648 3.21 9.91 -30.87
CA ASP A 648 3.05 9.97 -32.33
C ASP A 648 4.22 9.33 -33.09
N PHE A 649 5.38 9.24 -32.44
CA PHE A 649 6.59 8.66 -32.98
C PHE A 649 6.35 7.24 -33.53
N TRP A 650 5.64 6.40 -32.78
CA TRP A 650 5.47 5.00 -33.15
C TRP A 650 4.60 4.82 -34.39
N GLU A 651 3.57 5.65 -34.56
CA GLU A 651 2.74 5.66 -35.77
C GLU A 651 3.56 6.11 -36.99
N GLY A 652 4.34 7.19 -36.85
CA GLY A 652 5.22 7.67 -37.91
C GLY A 652 6.31 6.67 -38.29
N LEU A 653 6.89 5.97 -37.31
CA LEU A 653 7.83 4.87 -37.55
C LEU A 653 7.18 3.72 -38.32
N GLY A 654 5.92 3.39 -38.01
CA GLY A 654 5.14 2.42 -38.76
C GLY A 654 4.94 2.81 -40.22
N HIS A 655 4.56 4.06 -40.48
CA HIS A 655 4.44 4.59 -41.83
C HIS A 655 5.78 4.62 -42.58
N LEU A 656 6.88 4.96 -41.90
CA LEU A 656 8.23 4.94 -42.47
C LEU A 656 8.67 3.52 -42.85
N LYS A 657 8.39 2.52 -42.00
CA LYS A 657 8.63 1.10 -42.31
C LYS A 657 7.89 0.69 -43.58
N THR A 658 6.63 1.07 -43.72
CA THR A 658 5.84 0.81 -44.95
C THR A 658 6.35 1.59 -46.16
N TYR A 659 6.86 2.81 -45.98
CA TYR A 659 7.48 3.58 -47.05
C TYR A 659 8.75 2.88 -47.56
N ARG A 660 9.68 2.53 -46.65
CA ARG A 660 10.91 1.82 -46.97
C ARG A 660 10.64 0.47 -47.63
N ALA A 661 9.68 -0.30 -47.13
CA ALA A 661 9.32 -1.58 -47.73
C ALA A 661 8.80 -1.45 -49.18
N LYS A 662 8.28 -0.29 -49.58
CA LYS A 662 7.77 -0.05 -50.94
C LYS A 662 8.77 0.61 -51.88
N LEU A 663 9.62 1.49 -51.35
CA LEU A 663 10.49 2.36 -52.15
C LEU A 663 11.97 2.08 -51.94
N GLY A 664 12.33 1.13 -51.07
CA GLY A 664 13.69 0.68 -50.82
C GLY A 664 14.51 1.55 -49.86
N ASP A 665 14.12 2.80 -49.63
CA ASP A 665 14.87 3.75 -48.79
C ASP A 665 13.99 4.55 -47.81
N CYS A 666 14.63 5.39 -46.98
CA CYS A 666 13.98 6.32 -46.06
C CYS A 666 14.02 7.79 -46.55
N LYS A 667 14.19 8.04 -47.85
CA LYS A 667 14.25 9.38 -48.45
C LYS A 667 12.86 9.95 -48.71
N VAL A 668 12.13 10.21 -47.63
CA VAL A 668 10.76 10.74 -47.73
C VAL A 668 10.78 12.22 -48.15
N PRO A 669 10.12 12.61 -49.25
CA PRO A 669 9.97 14.02 -49.63
C PRO A 669 9.20 14.82 -48.58
N TYR A 670 9.58 16.08 -48.33
CA TYR A 670 9.00 16.89 -47.25
C TYR A 670 7.46 17.00 -47.32
N LYS A 671 6.89 17.16 -48.52
CA LYS A 671 5.44 17.27 -48.73
C LYS A 671 4.71 15.91 -48.82
N PHE A 672 5.43 14.79 -48.71
CA PHE A 672 4.85 13.47 -48.86
C PHE A 672 3.80 13.19 -47.76
N LYS A 673 2.64 12.73 -48.21
CA LYS A 673 1.54 12.24 -47.37
C LYS A 673 1.26 10.79 -47.73
N THR A 674 0.97 9.99 -46.72
CA THR A 674 0.50 8.62 -46.92
C THR A 674 -0.93 8.62 -47.48
N LYS A 675 -1.41 7.47 -47.97
CA LYS A 675 -2.75 7.32 -48.55
C LYS A 675 -3.89 7.65 -47.57
N ASP A 676 -3.64 7.50 -46.28
CA ASP A 676 -4.55 7.85 -45.18
C ASP A 676 -4.37 9.29 -44.66
N GLY A 677 -3.52 10.08 -45.30
CA GLY A 677 -3.36 11.51 -45.04
C GLY A 677 -2.30 11.88 -44.00
N TYR A 678 -1.56 10.90 -43.46
CA TYR A 678 -0.47 11.15 -42.50
C TYR A 678 0.69 11.88 -43.18
N LYS A 679 1.13 13.00 -42.59
CA LYS A 679 2.17 13.89 -43.15
C LYS A 679 3.59 13.35 -42.87
N LEU A 680 3.90 12.18 -43.42
CA LEU A 680 5.16 11.47 -43.13
C LEU A 680 6.42 12.29 -43.47
N GLY A 681 6.40 13.09 -44.55
CA GLY A 681 7.53 13.95 -44.91
C GLY A 681 7.86 15.01 -43.84
N ILE A 682 6.82 15.63 -43.27
CA ILE A 682 6.96 16.59 -42.17
C ILE A 682 7.46 15.89 -40.90
N TRP A 683 6.91 14.71 -40.61
CA TRP A 683 7.32 13.91 -39.46
C TRP A 683 8.81 13.55 -39.53
N VAL A 684 9.30 13.04 -40.66
CA VAL A 684 10.73 12.73 -40.90
C VAL A 684 11.61 13.97 -40.69
N SER A 685 11.20 15.12 -41.23
CA SER A 685 11.92 16.39 -41.06
C SER A 685 11.99 16.83 -39.60
N ASN A 686 10.90 16.65 -38.85
CA ASN A 686 10.87 16.97 -37.42
C ASN A 686 11.82 16.07 -36.62
N ARG A 687 11.90 14.76 -36.93
CA ARG A 687 12.83 13.83 -36.25
C ARG A 687 14.30 14.23 -36.47
N ARG A 688 14.67 14.62 -37.69
CA ARG A 688 16.01 15.16 -37.98
C ARG A 688 16.33 16.41 -37.15
N ARG A 689 15.37 17.32 -37.04
CA ARG A 689 15.52 18.54 -36.22
C ARG A 689 15.64 18.21 -34.73
N ASP A 690 14.85 17.28 -34.22
CA ASP A 690 14.87 16.87 -32.82
C ASP A 690 16.21 16.19 -32.47
N TYR A 691 16.76 15.37 -33.37
CA TYR A 691 18.09 14.78 -33.28
C TYR A 691 19.20 15.84 -33.24
N LYS A 692 19.22 16.79 -34.19
CA LYS A 692 20.21 17.89 -34.22
C LYS A 692 20.17 18.77 -32.96
N ARG A 693 19.06 18.77 -32.23
CA ARG A 693 18.87 19.54 -30.99
C ARG A 693 19.13 18.72 -29.72
N GLY A 694 19.54 17.45 -29.83
CA GLY A 694 19.71 16.54 -28.69
C GLY A 694 18.41 16.25 -27.93
N LYS A 695 17.24 16.40 -28.58
CA LYS A 695 15.92 16.22 -27.97
C LYS A 695 15.30 14.84 -28.23
N LEU A 696 15.92 14.04 -29.11
CA LEU A 696 15.43 12.72 -29.46
C LEU A 696 16.06 11.67 -28.53
N PRO A 697 15.26 10.89 -27.78
CA PRO A 697 15.77 9.80 -26.94
C PRO A 697 16.56 8.75 -27.73
N GLN A 698 17.57 8.13 -27.09
CA GLN A 698 18.47 7.16 -27.73
C GLN A 698 17.74 5.95 -28.31
N ASP A 699 16.75 5.41 -27.60
CA ASP A 699 15.93 4.28 -28.08
C ASP A 699 15.23 4.57 -29.41
N ARG A 700 14.85 5.82 -29.66
CA ARG A 700 14.21 6.24 -30.92
C ARG A 700 15.22 6.41 -32.05
N ILE A 701 16.44 6.85 -31.71
CA ILE A 701 17.57 6.94 -32.64
C ILE A 701 17.90 5.53 -33.13
N ASP A 702 18.08 4.58 -32.20
CA ASP A 702 18.39 3.17 -32.51
C ASP A 702 17.32 2.54 -33.42
N GLN A 703 16.03 2.83 -33.19
CA GLN A 703 14.93 2.34 -34.05
C GLN A 703 14.95 2.92 -35.47
N LEU A 704 15.39 4.18 -35.63
CA LEU A 704 15.53 4.82 -36.93
C LEU A 704 16.81 4.36 -37.64
N ASP A 705 17.91 4.20 -36.92
CA ASP A 705 19.18 3.70 -37.45
C ASP A 705 19.06 2.26 -37.94
N ALA A 706 18.37 1.40 -37.19
CA ALA A 706 18.02 0.06 -37.63
C ALA A 706 17.20 0.05 -38.95
N LEU A 707 16.54 1.16 -39.29
CA LEU A 707 15.84 1.33 -40.55
C LEU A 707 16.70 1.90 -41.68
N GLY A 708 17.98 2.20 -41.45
CA GLY A 708 18.81 2.92 -42.41
C GLY A 708 18.34 4.36 -42.62
N PHE A 709 17.84 5.00 -41.56
CA PHE A 709 17.35 6.36 -41.63
C PHE A 709 18.49 7.35 -41.90
N ILE A 710 18.29 8.24 -42.87
CA ILE A 710 19.30 9.23 -43.26
C ILE A 710 19.07 10.51 -42.44
N TRP A 711 19.95 10.76 -41.48
CA TRP A 711 19.90 11.95 -40.60
C TRP A 711 20.23 13.24 -41.32
N ASP A 712 21.25 13.23 -42.18
CA ASP A 712 21.59 14.37 -43.03
C ASP A 712 21.42 14.01 -44.52
N PRO A 713 20.34 14.45 -45.17
CA PRO A 713 20.12 14.21 -46.59
C PRO A 713 21.04 15.02 -47.52
N LYS A 714 21.84 15.96 -46.98
CA LYS A 714 22.79 16.78 -47.74
C LYS A 714 24.22 16.23 -47.75
N ASN A 715 24.58 15.35 -46.81
CA ASN A 715 25.85 14.63 -46.85
C ASN A 715 25.68 13.41 -47.76
N LYS A 716 25.89 13.62 -49.06
CA LYS A 716 26.24 12.57 -50.02
C LYS A 716 27.42 13.02 -50.84
#